data_AF-A0A0N7ZM69-F1
#
_entry.id   AF-A0A0N7ZM69-F1
#
_cell.length_a   1.000
_cell.length_b   1.000
_cell.length_c   1.000
_cell.angle_alpha   90.00
_cell.angle_beta   90.00
_cell.angle_gamma   90.00
#
_symmetry.space_group_name_H-M   'P 1'
#
loop_
_entity.id
_entity.type
_entity.pdbx_description
1 polymer ?
#
loop_
_entity_poly.entity_id
_entity_poly.type
_entity_poly.pdbx_seq_one_letter_code
_entity_poly.pdbx_strand_id
1 'polypeptide(L)'
;MEQYKWLSKPLVIHYLRSKEINDSLIPIYQPKLSSMKSLIDRLGLDYELSGHSGCVNCLEWNKDGSILASGSDDLHIILWNPFLKRKIASIDTGHQGNIFSVKFMPQTKDGLVASAAGDGRVKIHWVEHASAINTTPQTSLQCNCHVGRVKRLATAPDVPYLLWSGAEDGTVMQFDLRMPHACTNGPSNILINLLSHTGKQAEVKSIAINPVRTEQLVVGANDPFIRLYDRRMIKITSVPFCSERANRGRQYSLVTSSQSEESRSAIPLGCAQYFAPGHLPQKLDDYRRRFRSLASTYVTFDSSGRYILANLGGEQIYLYDCLTPKFPITQVPLLDKEPFHGTEIFTLPPEIEQIKIQANAAFQQRQYTTAIGLYSKALMRAPNSPVLYSNRAAACMKRNWDGDTYAALRDCVTALKIDPNQIKPFHRLARCLLDLGQPRLADQAFQLFREKFPQQANSSLLNTLHLEVQKKLELQEQRTERETARRQMDDESDLLEDGDTSSSITENEKIWRTRYWDYTSRYCGHCNTTTDIKEANFFGDDGQYILAGSDDGCFFIWDRNTGIVERVLRGDESIVNCLQPHPFTCLLASSGIDSAVRIWSPLPQERAVQDRLGGVVHDAESAAVANQRRMNADPFEMFLMNMGATAEDAMPDITVRARRPAASPDEDQEEDSRAAIQCRQS
;
A
#
# COMPACT_ATOMS: atom_id res chain seq x y z
N MET A 1 42.83 -4.82 34.66
CA MET A 1 43.13 -5.32 33.30
C MET A 1 41.94 -6.15 32.78
N GLU A 2 40.72 -5.60 32.87
CA GLU A 2 39.46 -6.23 32.44
C GLU A 2 38.42 -5.14 32.12
N GLN A 3 38.59 -4.41 31.01
CA GLN A 3 37.58 -3.40 30.62
C GLN A 3 37.38 -3.15 29.11
N TYR A 4 37.95 -3.99 28.22
CA TYR A 4 37.80 -3.80 26.77
C TYR A 4 37.61 -5.12 26.00
N LYS A 5 36.62 -5.94 26.38
CA LYS A 5 36.26 -7.18 25.63
C LYS A 5 35.24 -6.99 24.50
N TRP A 6 34.74 -5.77 24.26
CA TRP A 6 33.77 -5.48 23.18
C TRP A 6 34.40 -4.91 21.90
N LEU A 7 35.72 -4.66 21.89
CA LEU A 7 36.48 -4.17 20.74
C LEU A 7 36.96 -5.28 19.78
N SER A 8 36.62 -6.55 20.02
CA SER A 8 37.18 -7.70 19.30
C SER A 8 36.27 -8.30 18.21
N LYS A 9 35.53 -7.48 17.45
CA LYS A 9 35.00 -7.92 16.14
C LYS A 9 35.49 -7.00 15.02
N PRO A 10 36.70 -7.26 14.46
CA PRO A 10 37.28 -6.51 13.35
C PRO A 10 36.63 -6.81 11.99
N LEU A 11 35.59 -7.64 11.95
CA LEU A 11 35.05 -8.23 10.72
C LEU A 11 34.42 -7.19 9.77
N VAL A 12 33.80 -6.12 10.29
CA VAL A 12 33.14 -5.12 9.44
C VAL A 12 34.15 -4.27 8.67
N ILE A 13 35.19 -3.78 9.34
CA ILE A 13 36.23 -2.97 8.70
C ILE A 13 37.09 -3.83 7.77
N HIS A 14 37.40 -5.06 8.16
CA HIS A 14 38.14 -5.98 7.29
C HIS A 14 37.31 -6.42 6.08
N TYR A 15 35.98 -6.54 6.22
CA TYR A 15 35.08 -6.86 5.11
C TYR A 15 34.94 -5.68 4.14
N LEU A 16 34.71 -4.46 4.63
CA LEU A 16 34.66 -3.25 3.81
C LEU A 16 36.00 -3.02 3.07
N ARG A 17 37.15 -3.19 3.74
CA ARG A 17 38.46 -3.17 3.08
C ARG A 17 38.67 -4.31 2.09
N SER A 18 38.19 -5.52 2.37
CA SER A 18 38.29 -6.63 1.40
C SER A 18 37.41 -6.41 0.18
N LYS A 19 36.30 -5.66 0.33
CA LYS A 19 35.41 -5.22 -0.75
C LYS A 19 36.04 -4.14 -1.63
N GLU A 20 36.92 -3.31 -1.07
CA GLU A 20 37.70 -2.30 -1.79
C GLU A 20 38.90 -2.90 -2.54
N ILE A 21 39.35 -4.11 -2.20
CA ILE A 21 40.63 -4.68 -2.67
C ILE A 21 40.47 -5.91 -3.59
N ASN A 22 39.38 -6.69 -3.49
CA ASN A 22 39.21 -7.93 -4.28
C ASN A 22 38.05 -7.86 -5.29
N ASP A 23 38.40 -7.90 -6.59
CA ASP A 23 37.48 -7.94 -7.75
C ASP A 23 36.73 -9.28 -7.92
N SER A 24 37.06 -10.30 -7.12
CA SER A 24 36.48 -11.64 -7.19
C SER A 24 35.69 -11.97 -5.92
N LEU A 25 34.41 -11.58 -5.87
CA LEU A 25 33.53 -11.87 -4.75
C LEU A 25 32.92 -13.27 -4.85
N ILE A 26 33.32 -14.15 -3.92
CA ILE A 26 32.59 -15.37 -3.58
C ILE A 26 31.50 -14.98 -2.58
N PRO A 27 30.22 -15.34 -2.77
CA PRO A 27 29.16 -15.05 -1.82
C PRO A 27 29.32 -15.97 -0.59
N ILE A 28 29.97 -15.46 0.45
CA ILE A 28 29.95 -16.10 1.77
C ILE A 28 28.64 -15.69 2.44
N TYR A 29 27.83 -16.69 2.84
CA TYR A 29 26.67 -16.55 3.72
C TYR A 29 26.94 -15.50 4.81
N GLN A 30 26.30 -14.33 4.72
CA GLN A 30 26.41 -13.28 5.72
C GLN A 30 25.28 -13.39 6.75
N PRO A 31 25.58 -13.36 8.07
CA PRO A 31 24.57 -13.21 9.09
C PRO A 31 24.18 -11.73 9.27
N LYS A 32 22.86 -11.47 9.27
CA LYS A 32 22.13 -10.50 10.11
C LYS A 32 22.73 -9.09 10.25
N LEU A 33 22.98 -8.38 9.16
CA LEU A 33 23.54 -7.02 9.22
C LEU A 33 22.49 -5.94 8.99
N SER A 34 21.42 -6.18 8.24
CA SER A 34 20.40 -5.16 7.97
C SER A 34 19.38 -5.02 9.12
N SER A 35 19.44 -5.89 10.12
CA SER A 35 18.56 -5.88 11.30
C SER A 35 18.94 -4.88 12.41
N MET A 36 20.04 -4.14 12.27
CA MET A 36 20.47 -3.18 13.29
C MET A 36 19.82 -1.82 13.06
N LYS A 37 18.96 -1.39 13.99
CA LYS A 37 18.35 -0.04 14.02
C LYS A 37 19.38 1.08 13.78
N SER A 38 20.60 0.93 14.30
CA SER A 38 21.70 1.89 14.10
C SER A 38 22.16 2.06 12.65
N LEU A 39 21.91 1.09 11.76
CA LEU A 39 22.16 1.24 10.33
C LEU A 39 21.06 2.05 9.67
N ILE A 40 19.80 1.77 10.02
CA ILE A 40 18.63 2.52 9.56
C ILE A 40 18.73 3.98 10.01
N ASP A 41 19.15 4.22 11.25
CA ASP A 41 19.36 5.56 11.82
C ASP A 41 20.53 6.31 11.15
N ARG A 42 21.39 5.64 10.38
CA ARG A 42 22.48 6.27 9.59
C ARG A 42 22.30 6.20 8.08
N LEU A 43 21.25 5.56 7.58
CA LEU A 43 20.95 5.49 6.16
C LEU A 43 20.85 6.89 5.55
N GLY A 44 21.70 7.19 4.57
CA GLY A 44 21.68 8.46 3.85
C GLY A 44 22.11 8.26 2.40
N LEU A 45 22.00 9.34 1.61
CA LEU A 45 22.43 9.33 0.22
C LEU A 45 23.95 9.11 0.17
N ASP A 46 24.38 8.02 -0.48
CA ASP A 46 25.80 7.70 -0.66
C ASP A 46 26.31 8.31 -1.97
N TYR A 47 25.62 8.04 -3.09
CA TYR A 47 25.94 8.57 -4.41
C TYR A 47 24.77 8.41 -5.38
N GLU A 48 24.88 9.10 -6.52
CA GLU A 48 23.95 9.00 -7.64
C GLU A 48 24.62 8.30 -8.83
N LEU A 49 23.82 7.56 -9.59
CA LEU A 49 24.16 6.93 -10.85
C LEU A 49 23.47 7.70 -11.97
N SER A 50 24.25 8.50 -12.69
CA SER A 50 23.77 9.33 -13.80
C SER A 50 24.05 8.64 -15.14
N GLY A 51 23.06 8.64 -16.03
CA GLY A 51 23.25 8.11 -17.39
C GLY A 51 21.99 7.98 -18.23
N HIS A 52 20.81 8.01 -17.61
CA HIS A 52 19.55 8.14 -18.34
C HIS A 52 19.26 9.59 -18.74
N SER A 53 18.47 9.78 -19.79
CA SER A 53 18.02 11.10 -20.27
C SER A 53 16.53 11.36 -20.07
N GLY A 54 15.84 10.49 -19.33
CA GLY A 54 14.42 10.64 -18.95
C GLY A 54 14.13 9.96 -17.61
N CYS A 55 12.89 10.07 -17.14
CA CYS A 55 12.47 9.51 -15.85
C CYS A 55 12.82 8.03 -15.74
N VAL A 56 13.29 7.58 -14.57
CA VAL A 56 13.57 6.16 -14.32
C VAL A 56 12.41 5.51 -13.57
N ASN A 57 11.57 4.76 -14.30
CA ASN A 57 10.29 4.23 -13.78
C ASN A 57 10.37 2.80 -13.22
N CYS A 58 11.51 2.13 -13.34
CA CYS A 58 11.68 0.80 -12.75
C CYS A 58 13.14 0.51 -12.42
N LEU A 59 13.32 -0.21 -11.32
CA LEU A 59 14.59 -0.70 -10.82
C LEU A 59 14.44 -2.20 -10.51
N GLU A 60 15.50 -2.98 -10.70
CA GLU A 60 15.54 -4.40 -10.31
C GLU A 60 16.97 -4.82 -9.96
N TRP A 61 17.16 -5.43 -8.80
CA TRP A 61 18.41 -6.11 -8.46
C TRP A 61 18.46 -7.49 -9.12
N ASN A 62 19.62 -7.91 -9.61
CA ASN A 62 19.82 -9.30 -9.95
C ASN A 62 19.82 -10.18 -8.68
N LYS A 63 19.79 -11.50 -8.87
CA LYS A 63 19.59 -12.46 -7.76
C LYS A 63 20.63 -12.34 -6.64
N ASP A 64 21.88 -12.04 -6.98
CA ASP A 64 22.97 -11.93 -6.01
C ASP A 64 23.20 -10.48 -5.49
N GLY A 65 22.50 -9.49 -6.06
CA GLY A 65 22.64 -8.07 -5.72
C GLY A 65 23.90 -7.39 -6.28
N SER A 66 24.67 -8.05 -7.15
CA SER A 66 25.87 -7.46 -7.75
C SER A 66 25.57 -6.47 -8.88
N ILE A 67 24.41 -6.58 -9.52
CA ILE A 67 23.99 -5.74 -10.65
C ILE A 67 22.61 -5.12 -10.35
N LEU A 68 22.49 -3.84 -10.63
CA LEU A 68 21.21 -3.12 -10.62
C LEU A 68 20.82 -2.80 -12.06
N ALA A 69 19.61 -3.16 -12.48
CA ALA A 69 19.02 -2.75 -13.74
C ALA A 69 18.08 -1.56 -13.52
N SER A 70 18.08 -0.60 -14.44
CA SER A 70 17.13 0.51 -14.50
C SER A 70 16.51 0.64 -15.88
N GLY A 71 15.21 0.95 -15.93
CA GLY A 71 14.48 1.23 -17.18
C GLY A 71 13.83 2.62 -17.14
N SER A 72 13.88 3.32 -18.27
CA SER A 72 13.55 4.75 -18.35
C SER A 72 12.65 5.13 -19.53
N ASP A 73 12.14 6.36 -19.47
CA ASP A 73 11.48 7.08 -20.58
C ASP A 73 12.38 7.25 -21.80
N ASP A 74 13.70 7.21 -21.63
CA ASP A 74 14.66 7.29 -22.73
C ASP A 74 14.73 6.01 -23.60
N LEU A 75 13.86 5.02 -23.33
CA LEU A 75 13.73 3.76 -24.06
C LEU A 75 14.93 2.81 -23.87
N HIS A 76 15.84 3.11 -22.94
CA HIS A 76 16.99 2.28 -22.62
C HIS A 76 16.82 1.54 -21.30
N ILE A 77 17.46 0.37 -21.23
CA ILE A 77 17.82 -0.27 -19.97
C ILE A 77 19.29 -0.02 -19.71
N ILE A 78 19.64 0.42 -18.50
CA ILE A 78 21.04 0.51 -18.06
C ILE A 78 21.29 -0.55 -16.99
N LEU A 79 22.40 -1.27 -17.15
CA LEU A 79 22.93 -2.18 -16.14
C LEU A 79 24.07 -1.48 -15.40
N TRP A 80 24.00 -1.47 -14.08
CA TRP A 80 24.94 -0.79 -13.20
C TRP A 80 25.68 -1.81 -12.34
N ASN A 81 26.97 -1.56 -12.12
CA ASN A 81 27.67 -2.12 -10.99
C ASN A 81 27.65 -1.04 -9.89
N PRO A 82 26.78 -1.17 -8.87
CA PRO A 82 26.65 -0.13 -7.87
C PRO A 82 27.93 -0.03 -7.03
N PHE A 83 28.59 -1.14 -6.70
CA PHE A 83 29.78 -1.13 -5.85
C PHE A 83 31.00 -0.47 -6.51
N LEU A 84 31.10 -0.58 -7.84
CA LEU A 84 32.11 0.12 -8.64
C LEU A 84 31.62 1.48 -9.15
N LYS A 85 30.41 1.91 -8.78
CA LYS A 85 29.77 3.17 -9.18
C LYS A 85 29.83 3.42 -10.69
N ARG A 86 29.66 2.37 -11.50
CA ARG A 86 29.83 2.45 -12.96
C ARG A 86 28.70 1.80 -13.73
N LYS A 87 28.44 2.36 -14.91
CA LYS A 87 27.62 1.75 -15.95
C LYS A 87 28.36 0.53 -16.54
N ILE A 88 27.69 -0.61 -16.56
CA ILE A 88 28.18 -1.85 -17.20
C ILE A 88 27.80 -1.84 -18.68
N ALA A 89 26.51 -1.63 -18.98
CA ALA A 89 25.97 -1.70 -20.33
C ALA A 89 24.76 -0.77 -20.50
N SER A 90 24.49 -0.39 -21.75
CA SER A 90 23.28 0.32 -22.18
C SER A 90 22.59 -0.51 -23.23
N ILE A 91 21.32 -0.85 -23.03
CA ILE A 91 20.52 -1.64 -23.96
C ILE A 91 19.47 -0.70 -24.56
N ASP A 92 19.59 -0.40 -25.85
CA ASP A 92 18.48 0.17 -26.62
C ASP A 92 17.41 -0.91 -26.78
N THR A 93 16.27 -0.75 -26.12
CA THR A 93 15.23 -1.77 -26.11
C THR A 93 14.39 -1.80 -27.39
N GLY A 94 14.49 -0.75 -28.22
CA GLY A 94 13.60 -0.50 -29.35
C GLY A 94 12.12 -0.36 -28.97
N HIS A 95 11.79 -0.15 -27.69
CA HIS A 95 10.44 0.25 -27.27
C HIS A 95 10.09 1.62 -27.86
N GLN A 96 8.80 1.94 -27.97
CA GLN A 96 8.31 3.23 -28.47
C GLN A 96 7.56 4.02 -27.39
N GLY A 97 7.70 3.60 -26.14
CA GLY A 97 7.09 4.25 -24.99
C GLY A 97 7.87 3.91 -23.72
N ASN A 98 7.53 4.60 -22.64
CA ASN A 98 8.22 4.56 -21.36
C ASN A 98 8.34 3.13 -20.83
N ILE A 99 9.53 2.74 -20.39
CA ILE A 99 9.75 1.42 -19.80
C ILE A 99 9.24 1.45 -18.36
N PHE A 100 8.24 0.63 -18.05
CA PHE A 100 7.60 0.57 -16.73
C PHE A 100 8.04 -0.62 -15.88
N SER A 101 8.63 -1.65 -16.48
CA SER A 101 9.14 -2.79 -15.72
C SER A 101 10.32 -3.45 -16.40
N VAL A 102 11.33 -3.76 -15.60
CA VAL A 102 12.50 -4.56 -15.98
C VAL A 102 12.62 -5.75 -15.01
N LYS A 103 12.97 -6.94 -15.52
CA LYS A 103 13.19 -8.14 -14.70
C LYS A 103 14.37 -8.96 -15.22
N PHE A 104 15.24 -9.42 -14.33
CA PHE A 104 16.22 -10.45 -14.66
C PHE A 104 15.51 -11.80 -14.80
N MET A 105 15.80 -12.53 -15.88
CA MET A 105 15.24 -13.86 -16.05
C MET A 105 15.96 -14.87 -15.13
N PRO A 106 15.23 -15.62 -14.29
CA PRO A 106 15.84 -16.54 -13.34
C PRO A 106 16.68 -17.62 -14.02
N GLN A 107 17.74 -18.08 -13.35
CA GLN A 107 18.61 -19.19 -13.79
C GLN A 107 19.28 -18.97 -15.17
N THR A 108 19.35 -17.73 -15.66
CA THR A 108 20.05 -17.36 -16.91
C THR A 108 21.45 -16.80 -16.67
N LYS A 109 21.95 -16.83 -15.42
CA LYS A 109 23.20 -16.17 -14.98
C LYS A 109 23.25 -14.70 -15.42
N ASP A 110 22.12 -14.01 -15.26
CA ASP A 110 21.91 -12.61 -15.64
C ASP A 110 22.10 -12.32 -17.15
N GLY A 111 22.14 -13.36 -17.99
CA GLY A 111 22.30 -13.22 -19.43
C GLY A 111 21.06 -12.71 -20.16
N LEU A 112 19.89 -12.77 -19.53
CA LEU A 112 18.61 -12.33 -20.09
C LEU A 112 17.88 -11.34 -19.17
N VAL A 113 17.40 -10.26 -19.78
CA VAL A 113 16.56 -9.25 -19.12
C VAL A 113 15.26 -9.08 -19.91
N ALA A 114 14.14 -9.08 -19.20
CA ALA A 114 12.82 -8.79 -19.74
C ALA A 114 12.47 -7.31 -19.52
N SER A 115 11.79 -6.71 -20.49
CA SER A 115 11.30 -5.33 -20.43
C SER A 115 9.83 -5.24 -20.84
N ALA A 116 9.10 -4.34 -20.19
CA ALA A 116 7.72 -4.02 -20.51
C ALA A 116 7.50 -2.51 -20.48
N ALA A 117 6.70 -2.00 -21.42
CA ALA A 117 6.61 -0.57 -21.67
C ALA A 117 5.19 -0.08 -22.02
N GLY A 118 5.06 1.24 -22.10
CA GLY A 118 3.85 1.96 -22.49
C GLY A 118 3.42 1.77 -23.95
N ASP A 119 4.25 1.15 -24.78
CA ASP A 119 3.91 0.80 -26.16
C ASP A 119 3.10 -0.52 -26.27
N GLY A 120 2.74 -1.13 -25.14
CA GLY A 120 1.99 -2.38 -25.10
C GLY A 120 2.84 -3.63 -25.38
N ARG A 121 4.17 -3.51 -25.33
CA ARG A 121 5.07 -4.62 -25.71
C ARG A 121 5.79 -5.22 -24.51
N VAL A 122 6.07 -6.50 -24.63
CA VAL A 122 7.00 -7.24 -23.76
C VAL A 122 8.16 -7.73 -24.63
N LYS A 123 9.39 -7.45 -24.20
CA LYS A 123 10.61 -7.84 -24.94
C LYS A 123 11.61 -8.56 -24.03
N ILE A 124 12.39 -9.46 -24.61
CA ILE A 124 13.48 -10.18 -23.94
C ILE A 124 14.81 -9.85 -24.63
N HIS A 125 15.81 -9.42 -23.88
CA HIS A 125 17.09 -8.93 -24.38
C HIS A 125 18.25 -9.78 -23.87
N TRP A 126 19.21 -10.07 -24.75
CA TRP A 126 20.49 -10.68 -24.37
C TRP A 126 21.46 -9.62 -23.84
N VAL A 127 21.93 -9.81 -22.60
CA VAL A 127 22.81 -8.84 -21.93
C VAL A 127 24.23 -8.86 -22.51
N GLU A 128 24.77 -10.03 -22.84
CA GLU A 128 26.14 -10.18 -23.36
C GLU A 128 26.36 -9.38 -24.65
N HIS A 129 25.32 -9.26 -25.48
CA HIS A 129 25.36 -8.54 -26.76
C HIS A 129 25.38 -7.02 -26.57
N ALA A 130 24.94 -6.51 -25.41
CA ALA A 130 24.99 -5.09 -25.10
C ALA A 130 26.37 -4.63 -24.57
N SER A 131 27.22 -5.58 -24.15
CA SER A 131 28.59 -5.29 -23.70
C SER A 131 29.61 -5.35 -24.85
N ALA A 132 29.25 -5.97 -25.98
CA ALA A 132 30.05 -6.00 -27.19
C ALA A 132 29.88 -4.69 -27.97
N ILE A 133 30.96 -3.90 -28.06
CA ILE A 133 31.00 -2.62 -28.77
C ILE A 133 30.46 -2.79 -30.21
N ASN A 134 29.48 -1.97 -30.59
CA ASN A 134 28.87 -1.84 -31.93
C ASN A 134 27.87 -2.92 -32.40
N THR A 135 27.30 -3.76 -31.52
CA THR A 135 26.24 -4.69 -31.93
C THR A 135 24.88 -4.26 -31.39
N THR A 136 23.84 -4.19 -32.24
CA THR A 136 22.46 -3.96 -31.78
C THR A 136 22.04 -5.07 -30.82
N PRO A 137 21.45 -4.75 -29.65
CA PRO A 137 21.03 -5.78 -28.70
C PRO A 137 20.06 -6.74 -29.39
N GLN A 138 20.40 -8.02 -29.40
CA GLN A 138 19.56 -9.03 -30.01
C GLN A 138 18.34 -9.25 -29.11
N THR A 139 17.17 -8.82 -29.57
CA THR A 139 15.90 -9.12 -28.92
C THR A 139 15.50 -10.57 -29.24
N SER A 140 15.47 -11.44 -28.23
CA SER A 140 15.13 -12.86 -28.40
C SER A 140 13.62 -13.08 -28.61
N LEU A 141 12.80 -12.23 -28.01
CA LEU A 141 11.35 -12.30 -28.09
C LEU A 141 10.80 -10.88 -28.10
N GLN A 142 9.87 -10.62 -29.01
CA GLN A 142 9.03 -9.44 -29.00
C GLN A 142 7.56 -9.87 -29.05
N CYS A 143 6.81 -9.48 -28.04
CA CYS A 143 5.38 -9.70 -27.94
C CYS A 143 4.63 -8.38 -28.04
N ASN A 144 3.61 -8.32 -28.90
CA ASN A 144 2.71 -7.19 -29.11
C ASN A 144 1.24 -7.59 -28.80
N CYS A 145 1.03 -8.52 -27.87
CA CYS A 145 -0.30 -9.06 -27.55
C CYS A 145 -1.15 -8.12 -26.69
N HIS A 146 -0.52 -7.30 -25.84
CA HIS A 146 -1.24 -6.30 -25.07
C HIS A 146 -1.66 -5.13 -25.96
N VAL A 147 -2.85 -4.59 -25.69
CA VAL A 147 -3.38 -3.41 -26.39
C VAL A 147 -3.32 -2.13 -25.53
N GLY A 148 -2.97 -2.27 -24.25
CA GLY A 148 -2.75 -1.18 -23.30
C GLY A 148 -1.31 -1.17 -22.78
N ARG A 149 -0.96 -0.13 -22.02
CA ARG A 149 0.38 0.01 -21.42
C ARG A 149 0.66 -1.19 -20.49
N VAL A 150 1.81 -1.84 -20.66
CA VAL A 150 2.22 -2.95 -19.78
C VAL A 150 2.90 -2.35 -18.56
N LYS A 151 2.28 -2.52 -17.39
CA LYS A 151 2.70 -1.82 -16.16
C LYS A 151 3.70 -2.59 -15.33
N ARG A 152 3.57 -3.92 -15.26
CA ARG A 152 4.42 -4.74 -14.38
C ARG A 152 4.71 -6.10 -14.98
N LEU A 153 5.95 -6.54 -14.81
CA LEU A 153 6.39 -7.91 -15.07
C LEU A 153 6.61 -8.66 -13.75
N ALA A 154 6.36 -9.97 -13.76
CA ALA A 154 6.70 -10.86 -12.67
C ALA A 154 7.42 -12.12 -13.18
N THR A 155 8.36 -12.61 -12.38
CA THR A 155 9.13 -13.84 -12.61
C THR A 155 9.10 -14.71 -11.36
N ALA A 156 9.33 -16.01 -11.50
CA ALA A 156 9.36 -16.97 -10.40
C ALA A 156 10.77 -17.57 -10.25
N PRO A 157 11.39 -17.59 -9.06
CA PRO A 157 12.78 -18.05 -8.89
C PRO A 157 13.06 -19.49 -9.34
N ASP A 158 12.05 -20.35 -9.25
CA ASP A 158 12.03 -21.77 -9.56
C ASP A 158 11.52 -22.09 -10.98
N VAL A 159 10.96 -21.10 -11.70
CA VAL A 159 10.42 -21.28 -13.06
C VAL A 159 11.09 -20.34 -14.06
N PRO A 160 12.31 -20.67 -14.54
CA PRO A 160 13.15 -19.74 -15.30
C PRO A 160 12.65 -19.38 -16.70
N TYR A 161 11.77 -20.20 -17.26
CA TYR A 161 11.25 -20.02 -18.63
C TYR A 161 9.90 -19.32 -18.68
N LEU A 162 9.27 -19.04 -17.53
CA LEU A 162 8.00 -18.35 -17.48
C LEU A 162 8.18 -16.89 -17.06
N LEU A 163 7.40 -16.03 -17.72
CA LEU A 163 7.26 -14.61 -17.41
C LEU A 163 5.77 -14.26 -17.40
N TRP A 164 5.36 -13.37 -16.51
CA TRP A 164 4.00 -12.82 -16.51
C TRP A 164 4.03 -11.31 -16.70
N SER A 165 3.01 -10.78 -17.38
CA SER A 165 2.80 -9.34 -17.57
C SER A 165 1.39 -8.95 -17.15
N GLY A 166 1.27 -7.79 -16.50
CA GLY A 166 -0.01 -7.14 -16.21
C GLY A 166 -0.09 -5.79 -16.94
N ALA A 167 -1.21 -5.52 -17.59
CA ALA A 167 -1.39 -4.32 -18.40
C ALA A 167 -2.75 -3.62 -18.18
N GLU A 168 -2.81 -2.37 -18.64
CA GLU A 168 -4.01 -1.55 -18.57
C GLU A 168 -5.13 -2.00 -19.52
N ASP A 169 -4.90 -3.00 -20.37
CA ASP A 169 -5.98 -3.68 -21.09
C ASP A 169 -6.76 -4.68 -20.22
N GLY A 170 -6.53 -4.69 -18.91
CA GLY A 170 -7.23 -5.53 -17.95
C GLY A 170 -6.79 -6.99 -17.97
N THR A 171 -5.73 -7.34 -18.71
CA THR A 171 -5.27 -8.72 -18.81
C THR A 171 -3.95 -8.97 -18.06
N VAL A 172 -3.82 -10.20 -17.57
CA VAL A 172 -2.54 -10.79 -17.17
C VAL A 172 -2.20 -11.89 -18.15
N MET A 173 -1.04 -11.81 -18.78
CA MET A 173 -0.56 -12.81 -19.75
C MET A 173 0.60 -13.61 -19.19
N GLN A 174 0.72 -14.87 -19.63
CA GLN A 174 1.83 -15.76 -19.31
C GLN A 174 2.65 -16.04 -20.58
N PHE A 175 3.96 -15.96 -20.51
CA PHE A 175 4.87 -16.29 -21.61
C PHE A 175 5.70 -17.50 -21.23
N ASP A 176 5.83 -18.46 -22.15
CA ASP A 176 6.80 -19.55 -22.07
C ASP A 176 7.89 -19.32 -23.11
N LEU A 177 9.08 -18.99 -22.65
CA LEU A 177 10.22 -18.67 -23.53
C LEU A 177 10.73 -19.88 -24.33
N ARG A 178 10.27 -21.08 -24.01
CA ARG A 178 10.61 -22.30 -24.77
C ARG A 178 9.69 -22.51 -25.98
N MET A 179 8.57 -21.80 -26.03
CA MET A 179 7.59 -21.92 -27.10
C MET A 179 7.69 -20.72 -28.05
N PRO A 180 7.62 -20.94 -29.38
CA PRO A 180 7.52 -19.83 -30.31
C PRO A 180 6.21 -19.08 -30.07
N HIS A 181 6.29 -17.75 -30.01
CA HIS A 181 5.14 -16.89 -29.82
C HIS A 181 4.87 -16.07 -31.07
N ALA A 182 3.60 -16.04 -31.52
CA ALA A 182 3.18 -15.27 -32.68
C ALA A 182 1.95 -14.41 -32.32
N CYS A 183 2.05 -13.10 -32.52
CA CYS A 183 1.00 -12.13 -32.19
C CYS A 183 0.06 -11.82 -33.37
N THR A 184 -0.24 -12.78 -34.25
CA THR A 184 -0.92 -12.49 -35.53
C THR A 184 -2.44 -12.40 -35.40
N ASN A 185 -3.07 -13.27 -34.60
CA ASN A 185 -4.53 -13.43 -34.57
C ASN A 185 -5.16 -13.04 -33.22
N GLY A 186 -4.45 -12.27 -32.40
CA GLY A 186 -4.85 -11.96 -31.02
C GLY A 186 -3.96 -12.65 -29.98
N PRO A 187 -4.03 -12.21 -28.71
CA PRO A 187 -3.37 -12.89 -27.61
C PRO A 187 -3.89 -14.33 -27.42
N SER A 188 -2.98 -15.30 -27.41
CA SER A 188 -3.28 -16.72 -27.14
C SER A 188 -2.84 -17.18 -25.75
N ASN A 189 -2.37 -16.25 -24.93
CA ASN A 189 -1.61 -16.51 -23.72
C ASN A 189 -2.15 -15.73 -22.50
N ILE A 190 -3.45 -15.40 -22.52
CA ILE A 190 -4.12 -14.69 -21.42
C ILE A 190 -4.37 -15.67 -20.27
N LEU A 191 -3.76 -15.40 -19.13
CA LEU A 191 -3.99 -16.14 -17.89
C LEU A 191 -5.22 -15.60 -17.15
N ILE A 192 -5.34 -14.27 -17.00
CA ILE A 192 -6.46 -13.62 -16.32
C ILE A 192 -6.99 -12.50 -17.21
N ASN A 193 -8.31 -12.42 -17.39
CA ASN A 193 -8.96 -11.34 -18.12
C ASN A 193 -9.96 -10.62 -17.21
N LEU A 194 -9.54 -9.53 -16.55
CA LEU A 194 -10.39 -8.74 -15.66
C LEU A 194 -11.57 -8.10 -16.41
N LEU A 195 -11.44 -7.80 -17.71
CA LEU A 195 -12.53 -7.22 -18.49
C LEU A 195 -13.76 -8.12 -18.54
N SER A 196 -13.56 -9.43 -18.54
CA SER A 196 -14.63 -10.43 -18.62
C SER A 196 -15.38 -10.66 -17.31
N HIS A 197 -14.77 -10.36 -16.15
CA HIS A 197 -15.38 -10.67 -14.84
C HIS A 197 -15.55 -9.48 -13.90
N THR A 198 -14.69 -8.46 -14.00
CA THR A 198 -14.73 -7.24 -13.18
C THR A 198 -15.39 -6.06 -13.91
N GLY A 199 -15.40 -6.09 -15.25
CA GLY A 199 -16.04 -5.09 -16.11
C GLY A 199 -15.08 -4.43 -17.11
N LYS A 200 -15.64 -3.79 -18.14
CA LYS A 200 -14.89 -3.26 -19.31
C LYS A 200 -13.85 -2.18 -19.01
N GLN A 201 -13.87 -1.59 -17.82
CA GLN A 201 -12.93 -0.53 -17.39
C GLN A 201 -11.82 -1.06 -16.48
N ALA A 202 -11.71 -2.38 -16.29
CA ALA A 202 -10.69 -2.94 -15.42
C ALA A 202 -9.29 -2.79 -16.02
N GLU A 203 -8.36 -2.30 -15.22
CA GLU A 203 -6.95 -2.13 -15.61
C GLU A 203 -6.07 -2.87 -14.61
N VAL A 204 -5.13 -3.69 -15.08
CA VAL A 204 -4.13 -4.29 -14.21
C VAL A 204 -3.00 -3.29 -14.00
N LYS A 205 -2.74 -2.94 -12.75
CA LYS A 205 -1.71 -1.95 -12.37
C LYS A 205 -0.44 -2.62 -11.85
N SER A 206 -0.57 -3.73 -11.14
CA SER A 206 0.59 -4.43 -10.58
C SER A 206 0.33 -5.92 -10.42
N ILE A 207 1.39 -6.72 -10.55
CA ILE A 207 1.36 -8.17 -10.35
C ILE A 207 2.62 -8.63 -9.61
N ALA A 208 2.50 -9.69 -8.82
CA ALA A 208 3.65 -10.38 -8.23
C ALA A 208 3.39 -11.88 -8.07
N ILE A 209 4.44 -12.68 -8.20
CA ILE A 209 4.40 -14.12 -7.92
C ILE A 209 4.89 -14.34 -6.49
N ASN A 210 4.22 -15.23 -5.76
CA ASN A 210 4.66 -15.62 -4.43
C ASN A 210 6.02 -16.35 -4.54
N PRO A 211 7.07 -15.89 -3.83
CA PRO A 211 8.42 -16.41 -4.00
C PRO A 211 8.62 -17.83 -3.47
N VAL A 212 7.74 -18.31 -2.59
CA VAL A 212 7.80 -19.66 -1.99
C VAL A 212 6.75 -20.58 -2.61
N ARG A 213 5.56 -20.05 -2.89
CA ARG A 213 4.41 -20.78 -3.45
C ARG A 213 4.10 -20.28 -4.85
N THR A 214 4.94 -20.64 -5.82
CA THR A 214 4.94 -20.04 -7.16
C THR A 214 3.70 -20.37 -8.00
N GLU A 215 2.79 -21.20 -7.48
CA GLU A 215 1.42 -21.33 -7.97
C GLU A 215 0.54 -20.10 -7.70
N GLN A 216 0.91 -19.26 -6.74
CA GLN A 216 0.13 -18.10 -6.31
C GLN A 216 0.61 -16.83 -7.03
N LEU A 217 -0.34 -16.13 -7.65
CA LEU A 217 -0.15 -14.86 -8.33
C LEU A 217 -1.06 -13.82 -7.70
N VAL A 218 -0.51 -12.69 -7.25
CA VAL A 218 -1.31 -11.55 -6.80
C VAL A 218 -1.47 -10.52 -7.92
N VAL A 219 -2.66 -9.96 -8.04
CA VAL A 219 -3.02 -8.92 -9.02
C VAL A 219 -3.64 -7.72 -8.30
N GLY A 220 -3.05 -6.55 -8.53
CA GLY A 220 -3.59 -5.24 -8.17
C GLY A 220 -4.18 -4.55 -9.40
N ALA A 221 -5.37 -3.98 -9.25
CA ALA A 221 -6.10 -3.31 -10.34
C ALA A 221 -6.48 -1.86 -9.97
N ASN A 222 -7.20 -1.18 -10.86
CA ASN A 222 -7.80 0.14 -10.62
C ASN A 222 -9.05 0.12 -9.71
N ASP A 223 -8.99 -0.70 -8.65
CA ASP A 223 -9.98 -0.78 -7.59
C ASP A 223 -9.29 -1.16 -6.25
N PRO A 224 -9.97 -1.15 -5.09
CA PRO A 224 -9.33 -1.40 -3.81
C PRO A 224 -9.05 -2.89 -3.52
N PHE A 225 -9.40 -3.80 -4.43
CA PHE A 225 -9.29 -5.24 -4.20
C PHE A 225 -7.95 -5.79 -4.70
N ILE A 226 -7.23 -6.44 -3.78
CA ILE A 226 -6.04 -7.23 -4.06
C ILE A 226 -6.46 -8.67 -4.27
N ARG A 227 -6.11 -9.25 -5.42
CA ARG A 227 -6.63 -10.56 -5.85
C ARG A 227 -5.51 -11.57 -5.85
N LEU A 228 -5.58 -12.57 -4.98
CA LEU A 228 -4.64 -13.67 -4.92
C LEU A 228 -5.24 -14.87 -5.66
N TYR A 229 -4.65 -15.23 -6.79
CA TYR A 229 -5.07 -16.35 -7.61
C TYR A 229 -4.16 -17.58 -7.45
N ASP A 230 -4.73 -18.77 -7.41
CA ASP A 230 -4.03 -20.03 -7.70
C ASP A 230 -4.06 -20.30 -9.20
N ARG A 231 -2.94 -20.05 -9.87
CA ARG A 231 -2.85 -20.14 -11.33
C ARG A 231 -2.99 -21.56 -11.87
N ARG A 232 -2.81 -22.60 -11.04
CA ARG A 232 -2.98 -24.01 -11.46
C ARG A 232 -4.44 -24.34 -11.77
N MET A 233 -5.36 -23.56 -11.21
CA MET A 233 -6.79 -23.72 -11.39
C MET A 233 -7.32 -22.91 -12.59
N ILE A 234 -6.47 -22.13 -13.26
CA ILE A 234 -6.87 -21.19 -14.31
C ILE A 234 -6.32 -21.68 -15.65
N LYS A 235 -7.21 -21.80 -16.64
CA LYS A 235 -6.84 -22.19 -17.99
C LYS A 235 -6.42 -20.95 -18.78
N ILE A 236 -5.31 -21.04 -19.50
CA ILE A 236 -4.89 -20.02 -20.46
C ILE A 236 -5.90 -19.94 -21.59
N THR A 237 -6.32 -18.72 -21.91
CA THR A 237 -7.34 -18.40 -22.92
C THR A 237 -6.74 -17.59 -24.07
N SER A 238 -7.41 -17.68 -25.23
CA SER A 238 -7.09 -16.90 -26.41
C SER A 238 -8.25 -15.98 -26.78
N VAL A 239 -7.97 -14.70 -27.02
CA VAL A 239 -8.97 -13.72 -27.43
C VAL A 239 -8.51 -13.09 -28.75
N PRO A 240 -9.33 -13.09 -29.81
CA PRO A 240 -8.96 -12.47 -31.07
C PRO A 240 -8.95 -10.94 -30.95
N PHE A 241 -8.09 -10.27 -31.72
CA PHE A 241 -8.14 -8.82 -31.84
C PHE A 241 -9.41 -8.38 -32.58
N CYS A 242 -10.10 -7.35 -32.08
CA CYS A 242 -11.11 -6.64 -32.86
C CYS A 242 -10.50 -5.46 -33.60
N SER A 243 -10.93 -5.25 -34.85
CA SER A 243 -10.66 -4.01 -35.57
C SER A 243 -11.93 -3.15 -35.56
N GLU A 244 -12.03 -2.19 -34.64
CA GLU A 244 -13.04 -1.15 -34.77
C GLU A 244 -12.58 -0.12 -35.81
N ARG A 245 -13.45 0.19 -36.79
CA ARG A 245 -13.18 1.27 -37.76
C ARG A 245 -13.46 2.62 -37.09
N ALA A 246 -12.47 3.18 -36.41
CA ALA A 246 -12.48 4.60 -36.06
C ALA A 246 -11.69 5.40 -37.12
N ASN A 247 -12.23 6.56 -37.54
CA ASN A 247 -11.69 7.41 -38.61
C ASN A 247 -10.31 8.08 -38.31
N ARG A 248 -9.54 7.58 -37.34
CA ARG A 248 -8.18 8.04 -37.00
C ARG A 248 -7.36 6.87 -36.44
N GLY A 249 -6.72 6.11 -37.34
CA GLY A 249 -5.78 5.03 -36.98
C GLY A 249 -6.44 3.70 -36.59
N ARG A 250 -5.76 2.58 -36.87
CA ARG A 250 -6.20 1.25 -36.41
C ARG A 250 -5.97 1.15 -34.90
N GLN A 251 -7.02 1.20 -34.10
CA GLN A 251 -6.96 0.88 -32.67
C GLN A 251 -7.53 -0.52 -32.45
N TYR A 252 -6.71 -1.41 -31.89
CA TYR A 252 -7.13 -2.77 -31.56
C TYR A 252 -7.73 -2.77 -30.15
N SER A 253 -8.90 -3.38 -30.00
CA SER A 253 -9.52 -3.65 -28.69
C SER A 253 -9.67 -5.16 -28.50
N LEU A 254 -9.58 -5.62 -27.26
CA LEU A 254 -9.85 -7.02 -26.93
C LEU A 254 -11.36 -7.25 -26.99
N VAL A 255 -11.79 -8.25 -27.77
CA VAL A 255 -13.20 -8.61 -27.88
C VAL A 255 -13.67 -9.17 -26.53
N THR A 256 -14.47 -8.41 -25.78
CA THR A 256 -15.30 -8.94 -24.69
C THR A 256 -16.60 -9.49 -25.30
N SER A 257 -16.52 -10.52 -26.14
CA SER A 257 -17.74 -11.05 -26.77
C SER A 257 -18.69 -11.55 -25.68
N SER A 258 -19.94 -11.12 -25.78
CA SER A 258 -21.09 -11.66 -25.05
C SER A 258 -21.43 -13.08 -25.52
N GLN A 259 -20.44 -13.94 -25.72
CA GLN A 259 -20.61 -15.27 -26.28
C GLN A 259 -20.11 -16.34 -25.29
N SER A 260 -21.08 -17.12 -24.84
CA SER A 260 -21.07 -18.21 -23.84
C SER A 260 -20.74 -17.85 -22.38
N GLU A 261 -21.57 -18.35 -21.45
CA GLU A 261 -21.28 -18.31 -20.00
C GLU A 261 -19.95 -19.00 -19.65
N GLU A 262 -19.50 -19.96 -20.46
CA GLU A 262 -18.20 -20.63 -20.32
C GLU A 262 -17.01 -19.67 -20.49
N SER A 263 -17.12 -18.65 -21.34
CA SER A 263 -16.07 -17.64 -21.53
C SER A 263 -16.06 -16.60 -20.39
N ARG A 264 -17.22 -16.35 -19.77
CA ARG A 264 -17.37 -15.47 -18.60
C ARG A 264 -16.97 -16.15 -17.28
N SER A 265 -17.04 -17.48 -17.21
CA SER A 265 -16.72 -18.30 -16.03
C SER A 265 -15.33 -18.96 -16.07
N ALA A 266 -14.41 -18.45 -16.90
CA ALA A 266 -13.06 -19.01 -17.06
C ALA A 266 -12.22 -19.06 -15.76
N ILE A 267 -12.64 -18.34 -14.72
CA ILE A 267 -12.01 -18.29 -13.40
C ILE A 267 -12.90 -19.02 -12.38
N PRO A 268 -12.54 -20.24 -11.94
CA PRO A 268 -13.34 -21.02 -10.99
C PRO A 268 -13.44 -20.35 -9.62
N LEU A 269 -14.59 -20.46 -8.94
CA LEU A 269 -14.86 -19.79 -7.65
C LEU A 269 -13.79 -20.05 -6.57
N GLY A 270 -13.19 -21.26 -6.55
CA GLY A 270 -12.17 -21.64 -5.58
C GLY A 270 -10.75 -21.15 -5.86
N CYS A 271 -10.50 -20.52 -7.02
CA CYS A 271 -9.13 -20.18 -7.41
C CYS A 271 -8.65 -18.83 -6.89
N ALA A 272 -9.51 -18.00 -6.29
CA ALA A 272 -9.16 -16.64 -5.90
C ALA A 272 -9.53 -16.31 -4.45
N GLN A 273 -8.69 -15.50 -3.81
CA GLN A 273 -8.97 -14.84 -2.52
C GLN A 273 -8.78 -13.35 -2.67
N TYR A 274 -9.72 -12.57 -2.13
CA TYR A 274 -9.73 -11.11 -2.28
C TYR A 274 -9.38 -10.47 -0.95
N PHE A 275 -8.61 -9.40 -0.99
CA PHE A 275 -8.22 -8.62 0.17
C PHE A 275 -8.50 -7.15 -0.10
N ALA A 276 -9.04 -6.43 0.88
CA ALA A 276 -9.24 -4.99 0.82
C ALA A 276 -9.42 -4.43 2.23
N PRO A 277 -9.06 -3.16 2.49
CA PRO A 277 -9.35 -2.53 3.77
C PRO A 277 -10.86 -2.39 3.94
N GLY A 278 -11.41 -2.87 5.05
CA GLY A 278 -12.86 -3.09 5.15
C GLY A 278 -13.78 -1.87 5.07
N HIS A 279 -13.23 -0.66 5.08
CA HIS A 279 -13.97 0.58 4.87
C HIS A 279 -13.95 1.08 3.42
N LEU A 280 -13.02 0.61 2.57
CA LEU A 280 -12.85 1.15 1.22
C LEU A 280 -13.91 0.69 0.22
N PRO A 281 -14.30 -0.60 0.15
CA PRO A 281 -15.32 -1.04 -0.80
C PRO A 281 -16.64 -0.28 -0.71
N GLN A 282 -17.04 0.14 0.50
CA GLN A 282 -18.28 0.90 0.74
C GLN A 282 -18.16 2.38 0.39
N LYS A 283 -16.92 2.91 0.30
CA LYS A 283 -16.64 4.33 0.00
C LYS A 283 -16.26 4.57 -1.46
N LEU A 284 -16.34 3.55 -2.32
CA LEU A 284 -15.88 3.64 -3.71
C LEU A 284 -16.54 4.80 -4.46
N ASP A 285 -17.85 4.99 -4.29
CA ASP A 285 -18.58 6.08 -4.94
C ASP A 285 -18.25 7.46 -4.36
N ASP A 286 -17.94 7.55 -3.06
CA ASP A 286 -17.49 8.80 -2.44
C ASP A 286 -16.12 9.23 -2.98
N TYR A 287 -15.24 8.27 -3.30
CA TYR A 287 -13.93 8.55 -3.89
C TYR A 287 -14.08 9.01 -5.34
N ARG A 288 -14.91 8.31 -6.12
CA ARG A 288 -15.23 8.70 -7.50
C ARG A 288 -15.82 10.12 -7.59
N ARG A 289 -16.74 10.48 -6.69
CA ARG A 289 -17.33 11.83 -6.63
C ARG A 289 -16.30 12.91 -6.28
N ARG A 290 -15.25 12.56 -5.56
CA ARG A 290 -14.11 13.46 -5.24
C ARG A 290 -12.99 13.42 -6.29
N PHE A 291 -13.22 12.78 -7.44
CA PHE A 291 -12.21 12.57 -8.49
C PHE A 291 -10.93 11.88 -7.99
N ARG A 292 -11.05 11.09 -6.92
CA ARG A 292 -9.95 10.30 -6.37
C ARG A 292 -10.04 8.88 -6.91
N SER A 293 -9.01 8.41 -7.59
CA SER A 293 -8.92 7.03 -8.03
C SER A 293 -8.39 6.15 -6.91
N LEU A 294 -9.07 5.03 -6.62
CA LEU A 294 -8.54 3.95 -5.81
C LEU A 294 -7.91 2.93 -6.76
N ALA A 295 -6.59 2.83 -6.75
CA ALA A 295 -5.87 1.87 -7.58
C ALA A 295 -4.78 1.18 -6.78
N SER A 296 -4.65 -0.13 -6.88
CA SER A 296 -3.51 -0.85 -6.32
C SER A 296 -2.28 -0.64 -7.20
N THR A 297 -1.58 0.47 -6.96
CA THR A 297 -0.41 0.91 -7.74
C THR A 297 0.78 -0.04 -7.61
N TYR A 298 0.88 -0.78 -6.50
CA TYR A 298 1.95 -1.76 -6.29
C TYR A 298 1.53 -2.87 -5.34
N VAL A 299 1.89 -4.11 -5.69
CA VAL A 299 1.75 -5.30 -4.84
C VAL A 299 3.05 -6.09 -4.80
N THR A 300 3.39 -6.63 -3.63
CA THR A 300 4.55 -7.53 -3.48
C THR A 300 4.35 -8.49 -2.33
N PHE A 301 5.09 -9.60 -2.34
CA PHE A 301 5.13 -10.57 -1.24
C PHE A 301 6.34 -10.32 -0.34
N ASP A 302 6.22 -10.72 0.91
CA ASP A 302 7.40 -10.87 1.76
C ASP A 302 8.23 -12.10 1.34
N SER A 303 9.47 -12.21 1.84
CA SER A 303 10.37 -13.32 1.51
C SER A 303 9.81 -14.70 1.86
N SER A 304 8.92 -14.78 2.85
CA SER A 304 8.22 -16.02 3.23
C SER A 304 7.01 -16.36 2.35
N GLY A 305 6.52 -15.41 1.55
CA GLY A 305 5.31 -15.57 0.75
C GLY A 305 4.02 -15.63 1.58
N ARG A 306 4.05 -15.27 2.87
CA ARG A 306 2.87 -15.27 3.75
C ARG A 306 2.10 -13.95 3.67
N TYR A 307 2.82 -12.84 3.52
CA TYR A 307 2.24 -11.52 3.60
C TYR A 307 2.28 -10.83 2.24
N ILE A 308 1.18 -10.17 1.89
CA ILE A 308 1.09 -9.27 0.74
C ILE A 308 1.15 -7.84 1.25
N LEU A 309 2.05 -7.04 0.70
CA LEU A 309 2.06 -5.60 0.86
C LEU A 309 1.45 -4.95 -0.37
N ALA A 310 0.50 -4.02 -0.16
CA ALA A 310 -0.13 -3.28 -1.24
C ALA A 310 -0.10 -1.78 -0.99
N ASN A 311 0.34 -1.01 -1.99
CA ASN A 311 0.26 0.45 -2.00
C ASN A 311 -0.97 0.89 -2.80
N LEU A 312 -1.98 1.42 -2.10
CA LEU A 312 -3.20 1.89 -2.72
C LEU A 312 -3.07 3.38 -3.05
N GLY A 313 -3.23 3.73 -4.32
CA GLY A 313 -3.34 5.08 -4.83
C GLY A 313 -4.56 5.78 -4.23
N GLY A 314 -4.35 7.03 -3.84
CA GLY A 314 -5.28 7.80 -3.03
C GLY A 314 -5.53 7.15 -1.68
N GLU A 315 -4.65 6.33 -1.12
CA GLU A 315 -4.87 5.67 0.15
C GLU A 315 -3.53 5.30 0.82
N GLN A 316 -3.63 4.62 1.96
CA GLN A 316 -2.48 4.17 2.74
C GLN A 316 -1.87 2.86 2.16
N ILE A 317 -0.73 2.44 2.72
CA ILE A 317 -0.16 1.12 2.43
C ILE A 317 -0.74 0.11 3.41
N TYR A 318 -1.12 -1.06 2.91
CA TYR A 318 -1.76 -2.11 3.69
C TYR A 318 -0.99 -3.43 3.60
N LEU A 319 -0.89 -4.13 4.73
CA LEU A 319 -0.29 -5.46 4.84
C LEU A 319 -1.39 -6.49 5.08
N TYR A 320 -1.45 -7.54 4.26
CA TYR A 320 -2.41 -8.63 4.36
C TYR A 320 -1.71 -9.94 4.73
N ASP A 321 -2.36 -10.76 5.56
CA ASP A 321 -1.89 -12.10 5.92
C ASP A 321 -2.67 -13.14 5.11
N CYS A 322 -1.98 -13.87 4.24
CA CYS A 322 -2.60 -14.87 3.38
C CYS A 322 -2.89 -16.20 4.10
N LEU A 323 -2.26 -16.44 5.25
CA LEU A 323 -2.39 -17.70 5.99
C LEU A 323 -3.50 -17.61 7.05
N THR A 324 -3.53 -16.50 7.79
CA THR A 324 -4.54 -16.25 8.83
C THR A 324 -5.25 -14.92 8.59
N PRO A 325 -5.99 -14.77 7.48
CA PRO A 325 -6.69 -13.54 7.16
C PRO A 325 -7.83 -13.27 8.16
N LYS A 326 -8.20 -11.99 8.31
CA LYS A 326 -9.30 -11.55 9.18
C LYS A 326 -10.44 -11.02 8.34
N PHE A 327 -11.67 -11.33 8.72
CA PHE A 327 -12.84 -10.72 8.05
C PHE A 327 -12.94 -9.23 8.39
N PRO A 328 -13.41 -8.40 7.43
CA PRO A 328 -13.77 -7.02 7.71
C PRO A 328 -14.90 -6.96 8.74
N ILE A 329 -14.93 -5.88 9.51
CA ILE A 329 -16.02 -5.63 10.47
C ILE A 329 -17.28 -5.23 9.69
N THR A 330 -18.17 -6.20 9.49
CA THR A 330 -19.47 -6.04 8.80
C THR A 330 -20.68 -6.16 9.73
N GLN A 331 -20.43 -6.55 10.99
CA GLN A 331 -21.44 -6.71 12.02
C GLN A 331 -20.86 -6.25 13.37
N VAL A 332 -21.73 -5.80 14.26
CA VAL A 332 -21.33 -5.55 15.65
C VAL A 332 -20.90 -6.87 16.27
N PRO A 333 -19.72 -6.97 16.91
CA PRO A 333 -19.26 -8.22 17.48
C PRO A 333 -20.31 -8.79 18.44
N LEU A 334 -20.64 -10.07 18.27
CA LEU A 334 -21.35 -10.84 19.29
C LEU A 334 -20.42 -10.90 20.50
N LEU A 335 -20.81 -10.23 21.57
CA LEU A 335 -20.09 -10.28 22.83
C LEU A 335 -20.68 -11.44 23.60
N ASP A 336 -19.89 -12.50 23.79
CA ASP A 336 -20.30 -13.62 24.62
C ASP A 336 -20.75 -13.09 26.00
N LYS A 337 -21.82 -13.70 26.53
CA LYS A 337 -22.39 -13.31 27.82
C LYS A 337 -21.43 -13.56 28.99
N GLU A 338 -20.44 -14.41 28.80
CA GLU A 338 -19.47 -14.80 29.82
C GLU A 338 -18.09 -14.16 29.54
N PRO A 339 -17.46 -13.50 30.52
CA PRO A 339 -16.10 -13.00 30.37
C PRO A 339 -15.13 -14.14 30.05
N PHE A 340 -14.19 -13.90 29.13
CA PHE A 340 -13.12 -14.83 28.84
C PHE A 340 -12.20 -14.95 30.07
N HIS A 341 -12.48 -15.97 30.90
CA HIS A 341 -11.78 -16.35 32.13
C HIS A 341 -11.63 -15.26 33.20
N GLY A 342 -12.26 -15.53 34.36
CA GLY A 342 -11.95 -15.02 35.70
C GLY A 342 -11.32 -13.64 35.81
N THR A 343 -12.11 -12.71 36.36
CA THR A 343 -11.77 -11.40 36.93
C THR A 343 -10.45 -11.34 37.72
N GLU A 344 -9.31 -11.51 37.07
CA GLU A 344 -8.08 -10.85 37.47
C GLU A 344 -8.06 -9.52 36.71
N ILE A 345 -8.13 -8.43 37.45
CA ILE A 345 -7.91 -7.10 36.89
C ILE A 345 -6.54 -7.16 36.22
N PHE A 346 -6.51 -7.20 34.89
CA PHE A 346 -5.25 -7.22 34.14
C PHE A 346 -4.51 -5.93 34.44
N THR A 347 -3.54 -6.01 35.35
CA THR A 347 -2.68 -4.89 35.72
C THR A 347 -1.54 -4.82 34.72
N LEU A 348 -1.35 -3.64 34.15
CA LEU A 348 -0.26 -3.43 33.22
C LEU A 348 1.08 -3.53 33.97
N PRO A 349 2.09 -4.23 33.41
CA PRO A 349 3.42 -4.20 33.97
C PRO A 349 3.93 -2.75 34.12
N PRO A 350 4.74 -2.43 35.16
CA PRO A 350 5.15 -1.05 35.45
C PRO A 350 5.79 -0.32 34.26
N GLU A 351 6.59 -1.02 33.45
CA GLU A 351 7.20 -0.46 32.24
C GLU A 351 6.16 -0.06 31.18
N ILE A 352 5.12 -0.87 31.00
CA ILE A 352 4.04 -0.62 30.03
C ILE A 352 3.12 0.49 30.54
N GLU A 353 2.86 0.51 31.85
CA GLU A 353 2.14 1.59 32.50
C GLU A 353 2.86 2.94 32.29
N GLN A 354 4.18 2.98 32.37
CA GLN A 354 4.97 4.18 32.10
C GLN A 354 4.86 4.64 30.64
N ILE A 355 4.90 3.71 29.66
CA ILE A 355 4.66 4.03 28.25
C ILE A 355 3.23 4.56 28.05
N LYS A 356 2.24 3.98 28.73
CA LYS A 356 0.85 4.46 28.69
C LYS A 356 0.73 5.88 29.24
N ILE A 357 1.40 6.21 30.34
CA ILE A 357 1.41 7.56 30.91
C ILE A 357 2.01 8.56 29.91
N GLN A 358 3.14 8.20 29.28
CA GLN A 358 3.74 9.03 28.22
C GLN A 358 2.79 9.22 27.02
N ALA A 359 2.10 8.16 26.60
CA ALA A 359 1.12 8.20 25.52
C ALA A 359 -0.09 9.09 25.86
N ASN A 360 -0.58 9.02 27.11
CA ASN A 360 -1.64 9.89 27.60
C ASN A 360 -1.20 11.37 27.63
N ALA A 361 0.04 11.65 28.07
CA ALA A 361 0.59 13.00 28.07
C ALA A 361 0.70 13.56 26.64
N ALA A 362 1.22 12.77 25.69
CA ALA A 362 1.27 13.15 24.28
C ALA A 362 -0.14 13.40 23.70
N PHE A 363 -1.12 12.58 24.07
CA PHE A 363 -2.52 12.78 23.67
C PHE A 363 -3.09 14.10 24.20
N GLN A 364 -2.85 14.43 25.48
CA GLN A 364 -3.28 15.71 26.07
C GLN A 364 -2.61 16.90 25.40
N GLN A 365 -1.35 16.77 24.98
CA GLN A 365 -0.61 17.77 24.21
C GLN A 365 -1.02 17.84 22.73
N ARG A 366 -2.06 17.10 22.31
CA ARG A 366 -2.54 17.00 20.91
C ARG A 366 -1.51 16.41 19.92
N GLN A 367 -0.47 15.75 20.43
CA GLN A 367 0.51 15.01 19.63
C GLN A 367 0.00 13.60 19.33
N TYR A 368 -1.05 13.52 18.51
CA TYR A 368 -1.78 12.27 18.32
C TYR A 368 -0.96 11.19 17.61
N THR A 369 -0.08 11.55 16.67
CA THR A 369 0.80 10.59 15.97
C THR A 369 1.74 9.91 16.96
N THR A 370 2.39 10.70 17.82
CA THR A 370 3.27 10.20 18.89
C THR A 370 2.50 9.33 19.87
N ALA A 371 1.30 9.76 20.30
CA ALA A 371 0.45 8.97 21.19
C ALA A 371 0.09 7.60 20.58
N ILE A 372 -0.33 7.56 19.30
CA ILE A 372 -0.64 6.31 18.57
C ILE A 372 0.59 5.40 18.55
N GLY A 373 1.78 5.94 18.23
CA GLY A 373 3.02 5.18 18.21
C GLY A 373 3.37 4.59 19.58
N LEU A 374 3.24 5.36 20.66
CA LEU A 374 3.49 4.87 22.02
C LEU A 374 2.49 3.77 22.42
N TYR A 375 1.20 3.93 22.10
CA TYR A 375 0.21 2.86 22.34
C TYR A 375 0.51 1.60 21.53
N SER A 376 0.91 1.73 20.26
CA SER A 376 1.33 0.58 19.43
C SER A 376 2.53 -0.14 20.02
N LYS A 377 3.55 0.60 20.50
CA LYS A 377 4.70 0.01 21.23
C LYS A 377 4.29 -0.72 22.50
N ALA A 378 3.33 -0.16 23.26
CA ALA A 378 2.80 -0.80 24.46
C ALA A 378 2.04 -2.11 24.13
N LEU A 379 1.20 -2.10 23.08
CA LEU A 379 0.42 -3.25 22.64
C LEU A 379 1.27 -4.41 22.13
N MET A 380 2.48 -4.16 21.61
CA MET A 380 3.41 -5.23 21.24
C MET A 380 3.85 -6.09 22.43
N ARG A 381 3.84 -5.53 23.64
CA ARG A 381 4.23 -6.23 24.88
C ARG A 381 3.02 -6.65 25.72
N ALA A 382 1.91 -5.94 25.60
CA ALA A 382 0.66 -6.23 26.31
C ALA A 382 -0.53 -6.30 25.33
N PRO A 383 -0.60 -7.31 24.45
CA PRO A 383 -1.63 -7.43 23.42
C PRO A 383 -3.03 -7.71 23.99
N ASN A 384 -3.13 -8.16 25.24
CA ASN A 384 -4.41 -8.45 25.89
C ASN A 384 -4.93 -7.26 26.73
N SER A 385 -4.50 -6.03 26.45
CA SER A 385 -4.95 -4.84 27.19
C SER A 385 -6.09 -4.11 26.46
N PRO A 386 -7.34 -4.20 26.95
CA PRO A 386 -8.46 -3.49 26.33
C PRO A 386 -8.33 -1.96 26.46
N VAL A 387 -7.70 -1.48 27.53
CA VAL A 387 -7.49 -0.04 27.79
C VAL A 387 -6.55 0.57 26.75
N LEU A 388 -5.44 -0.10 26.41
CA LEU A 388 -4.49 0.40 25.42
C LEU A 388 -5.13 0.50 24.03
N TYR A 389 -5.89 -0.52 23.61
CA TYR A 389 -6.66 -0.45 22.36
C TYR A 389 -7.66 0.70 22.37
N SER A 390 -8.43 0.85 23.46
CA SER A 390 -9.41 1.92 23.57
C SER A 390 -8.76 3.31 23.48
N ASN A 391 -7.62 3.52 24.13
CA ASN A 391 -6.91 4.80 24.09
C ASN A 391 -6.28 5.07 22.71
N ARG A 392 -5.73 4.05 22.06
CA ARG A 392 -5.24 4.17 20.68
C ARG A 392 -6.36 4.52 19.71
N ALA A 393 -7.55 3.91 19.87
CA ALA A 393 -8.73 4.25 19.09
C ALA A 393 -9.11 5.73 19.25
N ALA A 394 -9.08 6.26 20.47
CA ALA A 394 -9.34 7.68 20.72
C ALA A 394 -8.31 8.59 20.03
N ALA A 395 -7.03 8.23 20.07
CA ALA A 395 -5.97 8.96 19.39
C ALA A 395 -6.15 8.95 17.86
N CYS A 396 -6.48 7.81 17.27
CA CYS A 396 -6.83 7.71 15.85
C CYS A 396 -8.03 8.60 15.49
N MET A 397 -9.12 8.55 16.27
CA MET A 397 -10.30 9.38 16.03
C MET A 397 -9.99 10.89 16.07
N LYS A 398 -9.07 11.31 16.94
CA LYS A 398 -8.66 12.72 17.05
C LYS A 398 -7.67 13.16 15.97
N ARG A 399 -6.77 12.26 15.54
CA ARG A 399 -5.84 12.51 14.42
C ARG A 399 -6.57 12.66 13.09
N ASN A 400 -7.58 11.81 12.86
CA ASN A 400 -8.52 11.92 11.74
C ASN A 400 -7.85 11.92 10.35
N TRP A 401 -6.83 11.08 10.15
CA TRP A 401 -6.29 10.80 8.82
C TRP A 401 -7.16 9.76 8.08
N ASP A 402 -6.97 9.63 6.77
CA ASP A 402 -7.70 8.63 5.98
C ASP A 402 -7.51 7.22 6.55
N GLY A 403 -8.62 6.52 6.74
CA GLY A 403 -8.67 5.20 7.38
C GLY A 403 -8.61 5.19 8.92
N ASP A 404 -8.35 6.33 9.60
CA ASP A 404 -8.23 6.36 11.07
C ASP A 404 -9.50 5.94 11.79
N THR A 405 -10.66 6.37 11.29
CA THR A 405 -11.97 5.95 11.84
C THR A 405 -12.13 4.43 11.80
N TYR A 406 -11.66 3.78 10.73
CA TYR A 406 -11.76 2.33 10.61
C TYR A 406 -10.74 1.60 11.49
N ALA A 407 -9.53 2.13 11.62
CA ALA A 407 -8.55 1.58 12.57
C ALA A 407 -9.03 1.72 14.02
N ALA A 408 -9.65 2.85 14.37
CA ALA A 408 -10.28 3.06 15.67
C ALA A 408 -11.43 2.07 15.91
N LEU A 409 -12.26 1.81 14.89
CA LEU A 409 -13.31 0.78 14.95
C LEU A 409 -12.72 -0.60 15.26
N ARG A 410 -11.65 -0.99 14.57
CA ARG A 410 -10.94 -2.27 14.78
C ARG A 410 -10.37 -2.40 16.19
N ASP A 411 -9.77 -1.33 16.71
CA ASP A 411 -9.28 -1.29 18.09
C ASP A 411 -10.43 -1.41 19.10
N CYS A 412 -11.56 -0.74 18.87
CA CYS A 412 -12.74 -0.85 19.74
C CYS A 412 -13.30 -2.27 19.76
N VAL A 413 -13.45 -2.92 18.59
CA VAL A 413 -13.89 -4.31 18.50
C VAL A 413 -12.92 -5.25 19.22
N THR A 414 -11.61 -5.04 19.05
CA THR A 414 -10.60 -5.86 19.71
C THR A 414 -10.65 -5.68 21.23
N ALA A 415 -10.78 -4.44 21.72
CA ALA A 415 -10.94 -4.15 23.14
C ALA A 415 -12.18 -4.84 23.74
N LEU A 416 -13.32 -4.80 23.04
CA LEU A 416 -14.57 -5.41 23.52
C LEU A 416 -14.54 -6.94 23.48
N LYS A 417 -13.80 -7.54 22.54
CA LYS A 417 -13.57 -9.00 22.53
C LYS A 417 -12.74 -9.47 23.71
N ILE A 418 -11.81 -8.64 24.18
CA ILE A 418 -10.96 -8.93 25.35
C ILE A 418 -11.75 -8.70 26.64
N ASP A 419 -12.35 -7.52 26.79
CA ASP A 419 -13.15 -7.15 27.95
C ASP A 419 -14.45 -6.46 27.48
N PRO A 420 -15.56 -7.21 27.46
CA PRO A 420 -16.83 -6.69 26.98
C PRO A 420 -17.50 -5.77 28.02
N ASN A 421 -16.93 -5.57 29.21
CA ASN A 421 -17.49 -4.72 30.27
C ASN A 421 -16.98 -3.26 30.22
N GLN A 422 -16.16 -2.92 29.22
CA GLN A 422 -15.63 -1.58 29.04
C GLN A 422 -16.61 -0.65 28.30
N ILE A 423 -16.97 0.46 28.92
CA ILE A 423 -17.94 1.44 28.38
C ILE A 423 -17.34 2.28 27.25
N LYS A 424 -16.11 2.76 27.40
CA LYS A 424 -15.47 3.69 26.45
C LYS A 424 -15.34 3.10 25.03
N PRO A 425 -14.90 1.84 24.83
CA PRO A 425 -14.92 1.21 23.52
C PRO A 425 -16.29 1.15 22.85
N PHE A 426 -17.39 0.91 23.56
CA PHE A 426 -18.73 0.88 22.96
C PHE A 426 -19.14 2.22 22.37
N HIS A 427 -18.98 3.30 23.14
CA HIS A 427 -19.32 4.63 22.66
C HIS A 427 -18.49 4.99 21.42
N ARG A 428 -17.18 4.69 21.45
CA ARG A 428 -16.27 4.91 20.32
C ARG A 428 -16.63 4.04 19.11
N LEU A 429 -17.02 2.78 19.32
CA LEU A 429 -17.50 1.86 18.30
C LEU A 429 -18.70 2.45 17.56
N ALA A 430 -19.74 2.84 18.28
CA ALA A 430 -20.95 3.42 17.71
C ALA A 430 -20.65 4.71 16.92
N ARG A 431 -19.78 5.59 17.46
CA ARG A 431 -19.33 6.79 16.74
C ARG A 431 -18.60 6.46 15.44
N CYS A 432 -17.66 5.51 15.48
CA CYS A 432 -16.90 5.11 14.29
C CYS A 432 -17.81 4.51 13.21
N LEU A 433 -18.77 3.66 13.58
CA LEU A 433 -19.76 3.11 12.64
C LEU A 433 -20.60 4.22 11.99
N LEU A 434 -21.00 5.22 12.77
CA LEU A 434 -21.76 6.37 12.27
C LEU A 434 -20.94 7.23 11.29
N ASP A 435 -19.67 7.47 11.60
CA ASP A 435 -18.73 8.24 10.78
C ASP A 435 -18.34 7.50 9.48
N LEU A 436 -18.35 6.16 9.51
CA LEU A 436 -18.17 5.32 8.33
C LEU A 436 -19.43 5.18 7.46
N GLY A 437 -20.54 5.81 7.84
CA GLY A 437 -21.80 5.76 7.07
C GLY A 437 -22.59 4.46 7.27
N GLN A 438 -22.38 3.76 8.39
CA GLN A 438 -23.08 2.53 8.76
C GLN A 438 -24.06 2.77 9.94
N PRO A 439 -25.12 3.58 9.78
CA PRO A 439 -25.99 3.96 10.89
C PRO A 439 -26.79 2.77 11.45
N ARG A 440 -27.13 1.77 10.63
CA ARG A 440 -27.81 0.54 11.10
C ARG A 440 -26.95 -0.26 12.09
N LEU A 441 -25.66 -0.41 11.79
CA LEU A 441 -24.73 -1.09 12.70
C LEU A 441 -24.46 -0.23 13.94
N ALA A 442 -24.40 1.10 13.79
CA ALA A 442 -24.29 2.00 14.92
C ALA A 442 -25.48 1.86 15.88
N ASP A 443 -26.71 1.77 15.35
CA ASP A 443 -27.92 1.56 16.15
C ASP A 443 -27.92 0.19 16.86
N GLN A 444 -27.50 -0.88 16.19
CA GLN A 444 -27.33 -2.20 16.82
C GLN A 444 -26.31 -2.14 17.97
N ALA A 445 -25.19 -1.44 17.79
CA ALA A 445 -24.19 -1.24 18.84
C ALA A 445 -24.76 -0.46 20.03
N PHE A 446 -25.66 0.51 19.77
CA PHE A 446 -26.38 1.23 20.81
C PHE A 446 -27.35 0.36 21.59
N GLN A 447 -28.15 -0.45 20.91
CA GLN A 447 -29.09 -1.36 21.54
C GLN A 447 -28.34 -2.33 22.48
N LEU A 448 -27.26 -2.94 21.99
CA LEU A 448 -26.39 -3.80 22.79
C LEU A 448 -25.77 -3.07 24.00
N PHE A 449 -25.37 -1.81 23.83
CA PHE A 449 -24.86 -1.00 24.94
C PHE A 449 -25.94 -0.76 26.00
N ARG A 450 -27.17 -0.41 25.61
CA ARG A 450 -28.28 -0.15 26.54
C ARG A 450 -28.70 -1.40 27.30
N GLU A 451 -28.71 -2.54 26.63
CA GLU A 451 -28.98 -3.85 27.26
C GLU A 451 -27.92 -4.17 28.32
N LYS A 452 -26.65 -3.87 28.04
CA LYS A 452 -25.54 -4.22 28.92
C LYS A 452 -25.29 -3.22 30.06
N PHE A 453 -25.52 -1.93 29.83
CA PHE A 453 -25.26 -0.84 30.80
C PHE A 453 -26.50 0.04 31.01
N PRO A 454 -27.61 -0.49 31.55
CA PRO A 454 -28.87 0.24 31.68
C PRO A 454 -28.77 1.49 32.57
N GLN A 455 -27.87 1.49 33.56
CA GLN A 455 -27.66 2.65 34.44
C GLN A 455 -26.99 3.84 33.72
N GLN A 456 -26.18 3.58 32.70
CA GLN A 456 -25.43 4.60 31.95
C GLN A 456 -26.07 4.92 30.59
N ALA A 457 -27.11 4.16 30.22
CA ALA A 457 -27.89 4.31 29.01
C ALA A 457 -28.52 5.71 28.85
N ASN A 458 -28.76 6.42 29.95
CA ASN A 458 -29.40 7.75 29.94
C ASN A 458 -28.39 8.91 30.00
N SER A 459 -27.09 8.66 29.81
CA SER A 459 -26.10 9.74 29.77
C SER A 459 -26.37 10.69 28.61
N SER A 460 -26.19 12.00 28.84
CA SER A 460 -26.46 13.06 27.86
C SER A 460 -25.71 12.82 26.53
N LEU A 461 -24.42 12.46 26.62
CA LEU A 461 -23.57 12.16 25.47
C LEU A 461 -24.12 11.02 24.59
N LEU A 462 -24.59 9.95 25.24
CA LEU A 462 -25.12 8.78 24.53
C LEU A 462 -26.45 9.11 23.84
N ASN A 463 -27.30 9.90 24.50
CA ASN A 463 -28.57 10.36 23.93
C ASN A 463 -28.35 11.26 22.70
N THR A 464 -27.37 12.17 22.74
CA THR A 464 -27.00 12.99 21.58
C THR A 464 -26.54 12.13 20.41
N LEU A 465 -25.66 11.16 20.66
CA LEU A 465 -25.16 10.29 19.60
C LEU A 465 -26.27 9.38 19.04
N HIS A 466 -27.18 8.89 19.88
CA HIS A 466 -28.34 8.12 19.43
C HIS A 466 -29.28 8.96 18.54
N LEU A 467 -29.53 10.22 18.90
CA LEU A 467 -30.32 11.13 18.05
C LEU A 467 -29.65 11.36 16.68
N GLU A 468 -28.32 11.48 16.63
CA GLU A 468 -27.58 11.56 15.38
C GLU A 468 -27.69 10.28 14.53
N VAL A 469 -27.67 9.10 15.16
CA VAL A 469 -27.89 7.82 14.49
C VAL A 469 -29.27 7.76 13.85
N GLN A 470 -30.32 8.06 14.62
CA GLN A 470 -31.70 8.03 14.14
C GLN A 470 -31.91 8.99 12.96
N LYS A 471 -31.38 10.21 13.07
CA LYS A 471 -31.40 11.18 11.96
C LYS A 471 -30.69 10.67 10.69
N LYS A 472 -29.54 9.98 10.83
CA LYS A 472 -28.84 9.41 9.66
C LYS A 472 -29.57 8.20 9.08
N LEU A 473 -30.25 7.39 9.90
CA LEU A 473 -31.11 6.31 9.44
C LEU A 473 -32.25 6.84 8.57
N GLU A 474 -33.01 7.82 9.07
CA GLU A 474 -34.09 8.47 8.33
C GLU A 474 -33.60 9.04 6.99
N LEU A 475 -32.43 9.71 6.98
CA LEU A 475 -31.86 10.26 5.75
C LEU A 475 -31.46 9.17 4.75
N GLN A 476 -30.98 8.02 5.24
CA GLN A 476 -30.61 6.89 4.39
C GLN A 476 -31.85 6.20 3.80
N GLU A 477 -32.92 6.06 4.58
CA GLU A 477 -34.21 5.54 4.12
C GLU A 477 -34.80 6.44 3.03
N GLN A 478 -34.87 7.74 3.25
CA GLN A 478 -35.34 8.72 2.25
C GLN A 478 -34.51 8.69 0.96
N ARG A 479 -33.19 8.47 1.05
CA ARG A 479 -32.33 8.31 -0.15
C ARG A 479 -32.67 7.03 -0.90
N THR A 480 -32.84 5.93 -0.18
CA THR A 480 -33.18 4.62 -0.75
C THR A 480 -34.53 4.69 -1.45
N GLU A 481 -35.54 5.31 -0.82
CA GLU A 481 -36.88 5.52 -1.40
C GLU A 481 -36.83 6.36 -2.69
N ARG A 482 -36.04 7.45 -2.70
CA ARG A 482 -35.84 8.28 -3.90
C ARG A 482 -35.13 7.52 -5.01
N GLU A 483 -34.14 6.69 -4.69
CA GLU A 483 -33.45 5.85 -5.67
C GLU A 483 -34.38 4.76 -6.24
N THR A 484 -35.20 4.12 -5.40
CA THR A 484 -36.22 3.17 -5.88
C THR A 484 -37.28 3.83 -6.73
N ALA A 485 -37.72 5.04 -6.38
CA ALA A 485 -38.68 5.80 -7.18
C ALA A 485 -38.10 6.20 -8.54
N ARG A 486 -36.81 6.60 -8.59
CA ARG A 486 -36.11 6.87 -9.86
C ARG A 486 -36.02 5.63 -10.73
N ARG A 487 -35.60 4.49 -10.17
CA ARG A 487 -35.54 3.22 -10.92
C ARG A 487 -36.89 2.79 -11.46
N GLN A 488 -37.97 3.02 -10.70
CA GLN A 488 -39.34 2.73 -11.16
C GLN A 488 -39.80 3.66 -12.29
N MET A 489 -39.30 4.89 -12.36
CA MET A 489 -39.57 5.82 -13.47
C MET A 489 -38.70 5.51 -14.71
N ASP A 490 -37.46 5.08 -14.51
CA ASP A 490 -36.55 4.70 -15.60
C ASP A 490 -37.02 3.38 -16.28
N ASP A 491 -37.56 2.42 -15.51
CA ASP A 491 -38.17 1.17 -16.03
C ASP A 491 -39.43 1.41 -16.89
N GLU A 492 -40.13 2.55 -16.74
CA GLU A 492 -41.29 2.91 -17.58
C GLU A 492 -40.89 3.63 -18.90
N SER A 493 -39.66 4.13 -19.01
CA SER A 493 -39.16 4.82 -20.20
C SER A 493 -38.32 3.97 -21.16
N ASP A 494 -37.89 2.76 -20.75
CA ASP A 494 -36.99 1.88 -21.50
C ASP A 494 -37.69 1.01 -22.56
N LEU A 495 -38.45 1.64 -23.48
CA LEU A 495 -38.87 1.00 -24.73
C LEU A 495 -38.14 1.50 -25.98
N LEU A 496 -37.29 2.53 -25.90
CA LEU A 496 -36.45 2.97 -27.02
C LEU A 496 -35.15 3.63 -26.53
N GLU A 497 -34.02 3.10 -27.00
CA GLU A 497 -32.62 3.60 -26.96
C GLU A 497 -31.70 3.12 -25.81
N ASP A 498 -30.65 2.40 -26.25
CA ASP A 498 -29.37 2.08 -25.60
C ASP A 498 -29.32 1.24 -24.32
N GLY A 499 -29.51 -0.07 -24.49
CA GLY A 499 -28.43 -1.03 -24.24
C GLY A 499 -27.79 -1.04 -22.84
N ASP A 500 -28.63 -1.12 -21.81
CA ASP A 500 -28.41 -1.75 -20.50
C ASP A 500 -26.95 -1.78 -19.99
N THR A 501 -26.60 -0.74 -19.23
CA THR A 501 -25.33 -0.58 -18.50
C THR A 501 -25.31 -1.31 -17.15
N SER A 502 -26.25 -2.22 -16.88
CA SER A 502 -26.40 -2.89 -15.59
C SER A 502 -26.32 -4.43 -15.69
N SER A 503 -25.11 -4.99 -15.87
CA SER A 503 -24.69 -6.32 -15.30
C SER A 503 -23.30 -6.82 -15.76
N SER A 504 -22.24 -5.98 -15.77
CA SER A 504 -20.93 -6.41 -16.31
C SER A 504 -20.01 -7.20 -15.35
N ILE A 505 -20.44 -7.46 -14.11
CA ILE A 505 -19.67 -8.20 -13.09
C ILE A 505 -20.21 -9.63 -12.97
N THR A 506 -19.33 -10.63 -13.04
CA THR A 506 -19.74 -12.05 -12.91
C THR A 506 -20.18 -12.39 -11.48
N GLU A 507 -21.01 -13.42 -11.33
CA GLU A 507 -21.45 -13.89 -10.00
C GLU A 507 -20.26 -14.28 -9.10
N ASN A 508 -19.23 -14.93 -9.66
CA ASN A 508 -18.02 -15.24 -8.90
C ASN A 508 -17.32 -13.98 -8.38
N GLU A 509 -17.21 -12.93 -9.19
CA GLU A 509 -16.64 -11.63 -8.76
C GLU A 509 -17.48 -10.99 -7.65
N LYS A 510 -18.81 -11.04 -7.72
CA LYS A 510 -19.69 -10.57 -6.64
C LYS A 510 -19.45 -11.34 -5.34
N ILE A 511 -19.29 -12.66 -5.41
CA ILE A 511 -19.02 -13.50 -4.23
C ILE A 511 -17.65 -13.16 -3.62
N TRP A 512 -16.59 -13.03 -4.41
CA TRP A 512 -15.27 -12.69 -3.88
C TRP A 512 -15.24 -11.29 -3.26
N ARG A 513 -15.90 -10.29 -3.90
CA ARG A 513 -16.00 -8.92 -3.38
C ARG A 513 -16.84 -8.79 -2.12
N THR A 514 -17.69 -9.76 -1.80
CA THR A 514 -18.45 -9.81 -0.53
C THR A 514 -17.73 -10.61 0.55
N ARG A 515 -16.85 -11.55 0.18
CA ARG A 515 -16.08 -12.43 1.08
C ARG A 515 -14.60 -12.05 1.21
N TYR A 516 -14.27 -10.78 0.95
CA TYR A 516 -12.90 -10.31 1.02
C TYR A 516 -12.36 -10.29 2.46
N TRP A 517 -11.04 -10.34 2.56
CA TRP A 517 -10.28 -10.30 3.80
C TRP A 517 -9.73 -8.90 4.06
N ASP A 518 -9.71 -8.53 5.34
CA ASP A 518 -9.24 -7.24 5.81
C ASP A 518 -7.73 -7.25 6.09
N TYR A 519 -7.13 -6.06 6.21
CA TYR A 519 -5.69 -5.92 6.43
C TYR A 519 -5.28 -6.37 7.84
N THR A 520 -3.99 -6.67 8.04
CA THR A 520 -3.38 -6.90 9.35
C THR A 520 -2.82 -5.60 9.92
N SER A 521 -2.01 -4.89 9.11
CA SER A 521 -1.36 -3.63 9.47
C SER A 521 -1.54 -2.60 8.36
N ARG A 522 -1.37 -1.32 8.71
CA ARG A 522 -1.37 -0.19 7.78
C ARG A 522 -0.21 0.75 8.09
N TYR A 523 0.31 1.43 7.07
CA TYR A 523 1.40 2.39 7.18
C TYR A 523 0.95 3.71 6.59
N CYS A 524 1.04 4.77 7.39
CA CYS A 524 0.49 6.08 7.05
C CYS A 524 1.58 7.15 7.01
N GLY A 525 1.36 8.14 6.15
CA GLY A 525 2.15 9.38 6.08
C GLY A 525 2.74 9.66 4.70
N HIS A 526 2.85 8.68 3.81
CA HIS A 526 3.22 8.92 2.41
C HIS A 526 2.04 9.45 1.61
N CYS A 527 2.31 9.98 0.41
CA CYS A 527 1.31 10.41 -0.55
C CYS A 527 1.46 9.64 -1.87
N ASN A 528 0.34 9.17 -2.43
CA ASN A 528 0.29 8.47 -3.70
C ASN A 528 -0.97 8.91 -4.46
N THR A 529 -0.94 10.05 -5.13
CA THR A 529 -2.11 10.62 -5.83
C THR A 529 -1.82 11.06 -7.25
N THR A 530 -0.55 11.25 -7.60
CA THR A 530 -0.12 11.91 -8.83
C THR A 530 0.24 10.90 -9.92
N THR A 531 0.97 9.85 -9.55
CA THR A 531 1.46 8.82 -10.48
C THR A 531 0.69 7.51 -10.31
N ASP A 532 0.62 6.71 -11.36
CA ASP A 532 0.02 5.36 -11.32
C ASP A 532 1.03 4.26 -10.94
N ILE A 533 2.23 4.65 -10.49
CA ILE A 533 3.33 3.78 -10.07
C ILE A 533 3.92 4.28 -8.74
N LYS A 534 3.83 3.47 -7.70
CA LYS A 534 4.41 3.80 -6.39
C LYS A 534 4.83 2.55 -5.62
N GLU A 535 6.11 2.22 -5.70
CA GLU A 535 6.62 1.01 -5.08
C GLU A 535 6.58 1.10 -3.55
N ALA A 536 6.22 -0.02 -2.92
CA ALA A 536 6.36 -0.24 -1.49
C ALA A 536 6.96 -1.62 -1.28
N ASN A 537 8.04 -1.72 -0.51
CA ASN A 537 8.79 -2.98 -0.35
C ASN A 537 9.14 -3.27 1.11
N PHE A 538 9.37 -4.56 1.39
CA PHE A 538 9.92 -5.02 2.66
C PHE A 538 11.41 -4.70 2.73
N PHE A 539 11.90 -4.27 3.89
CA PHE A 539 13.30 -3.96 4.11
C PHE A 539 13.81 -4.54 5.42
N GLY A 540 15.08 -4.93 5.40
CA GLY A 540 15.71 -5.70 6.45
C GLY A 540 15.61 -7.21 6.24
N ASP A 541 16.45 -7.97 6.95
CA ASP A 541 16.65 -9.40 6.75
C ASP A 541 15.35 -10.22 6.91
N ASP A 542 14.49 -9.83 7.86
CA ASP A 542 13.20 -10.46 8.12
C ASP A 542 12.01 -9.60 7.64
N GLY A 543 12.29 -8.58 6.84
CA GLY A 543 11.30 -7.59 6.42
C GLY A 543 10.69 -6.84 7.60
N GLN A 544 11.48 -6.50 8.62
CA GLN A 544 11.04 -5.80 9.82
C GLN A 544 10.72 -4.32 9.58
N TYR A 545 11.16 -3.76 8.44
CA TYR A 545 10.80 -2.43 7.99
C TYR A 545 9.99 -2.47 6.70
N ILE A 546 9.19 -1.45 6.48
CA ILE A 546 8.48 -1.19 5.22
C ILE A 546 9.03 0.12 4.63
N LEU A 547 9.25 0.14 3.33
CA LEU A 547 9.69 1.30 2.55
C LEU A 547 8.59 1.67 1.55
N ALA A 548 8.36 2.97 1.33
CA ALA A 548 7.56 3.41 0.20
C ALA A 548 7.89 4.84 -0.23
N GLY A 549 7.79 5.08 -1.53
CA GLY A 549 7.98 6.40 -2.13
C GLY A 549 6.76 7.27 -1.91
N SER A 550 6.93 8.58 -2.08
CA SER A 550 5.89 9.58 -1.89
C SER A 550 5.96 10.68 -2.94
N ASP A 551 4.82 11.34 -3.17
CA ASP A 551 4.66 12.46 -4.12
C ASP A 551 5.19 13.81 -3.62
N ASP A 552 5.84 13.84 -2.45
CA ASP A 552 6.52 15.01 -1.86
C ASP A 552 8.05 14.97 -2.03
N GLY A 553 8.53 14.09 -2.92
CA GLY A 553 9.96 13.86 -3.18
C GLY A 553 10.65 13.06 -2.07
N CYS A 554 9.90 12.59 -1.07
CA CYS A 554 10.43 11.79 0.03
C CYS A 554 10.11 10.31 -0.14
N PHE A 555 10.79 9.49 0.66
CA PHE A 555 10.37 8.14 0.96
C PHE A 555 10.38 7.91 2.46
N PHE A 556 9.50 7.03 2.88
CA PHE A 556 9.20 6.75 4.28
C PHE A 556 9.67 5.34 4.64
N ILE A 557 10.20 5.21 5.86
CA ILE A 557 10.60 3.94 6.46
C ILE A 557 9.78 3.75 7.73
N TRP A 558 8.98 2.68 7.77
CA TRP A 558 8.20 2.33 8.96
C TRP A 558 8.72 1.06 9.61
N ASP A 559 8.63 0.98 10.94
CA ASP A 559 8.66 -0.30 11.64
C ASP A 559 7.39 -1.10 11.27
N ARG A 560 7.58 -2.32 10.77
CA ARG A 560 6.49 -3.15 10.24
C ARG A 560 5.42 -3.47 11.28
N ASN A 561 5.82 -3.72 12.52
CA ASN A 561 4.95 -4.24 13.56
C ASN A 561 4.12 -3.14 14.23
N THR A 562 4.73 -1.98 14.47
CA THR A 562 4.11 -0.84 15.16
C THR A 562 3.47 0.17 14.20
N GLY A 563 3.91 0.20 12.94
CA GLY A 563 3.48 1.19 11.94
C GLY A 563 4.05 2.59 12.16
N ILE A 564 5.07 2.72 13.02
CA ILE A 564 5.72 4.00 13.34
C ILE A 564 6.71 4.35 12.25
N VAL A 565 6.71 5.61 11.82
CA VAL A 565 7.74 6.16 10.93
C VAL A 565 9.05 6.25 11.71
N GLU A 566 10.04 5.45 11.30
CA GLU A 566 11.38 5.47 11.88
C GLU A 566 12.27 6.49 11.16
N ARG A 567 12.04 6.70 9.85
CA ARG A 567 12.81 7.67 9.07
C ARG A 567 12.05 8.17 7.85
N VAL A 568 12.31 9.42 7.49
CA VAL A 568 11.88 10.03 6.22
C VAL A 568 13.11 10.63 5.54
N LEU A 569 13.29 10.29 4.26
CA LEU A 569 14.45 10.68 3.46
C LEU A 569 13.98 11.32 2.15
N ARG A 570 14.54 12.47 1.79
CA ARG A 570 14.30 13.14 0.51
C ARG A 570 15.05 12.40 -0.59
N GLY A 571 14.33 11.68 -1.43
CA GLY A 571 14.89 10.80 -2.47
C GLY A 571 14.81 11.33 -3.89
N ASP A 572 14.04 12.39 -4.11
CA ASP A 572 13.85 13.05 -5.41
C ASP A 572 13.47 14.52 -5.18
N GLU A 573 13.60 15.36 -6.20
CA GLU A 573 13.15 16.76 -6.10
C GLU A 573 11.62 16.83 -6.01
N SER A 574 10.91 15.95 -6.70
CA SER A 574 9.46 16.03 -6.86
C SER A 574 8.74 14.77 -6.37
N ILE A 575 9.07 13.60 -6.88
CA ILE A 575 8.27 12.38 -6.67
C ILE A 575 9.19 11.17 -6.67
N VAL A 576 9.15 10.36 -5.60
CA VAL A 576 9.82 9.05 -5.58
C VAL A 576 8.82 7.98 -6.04
N ASN A 577 9.13 7.27 -7.12
CA ASN A 577 8.27 6.22 -7.69
C ASN A 577 8.78 4.81 -7.38
N CYS A 578 10.10 4.58 -7.43
CA CYS A 578 10.71 3.27 -7.25
C CYS A 578 11.62 3.25 -6.03
N LEU A 579 11.57 2.13 -5.28
CA LEU A 579 12.39 1.89 -4.10
C LEU A 579 12.70 0.41 -3.99
N GLN A 580 13.91 0.04 -4.41
CA GLN A 580 14.34 -1.36 -4.44
C GLN A 580 15.45 -1.60 -3.41
N PRO A 581 15.13 -2.26 -2.28
CA PRO A 581 16.14 -2.64 -1.31
C PRO A 581 17.06 -3.73 -1.89
N HIS A 582 18.33 -3.69 -1.52
CA HIS A 582 19.28 -4.73 -1.87
C HIS A 582 18.92 -6.05 -1.17
N PRO A 583 19.00 -7.21 -1.84
CA PRO A 583 18.52 -8.50 -1.32
C PRO A 583 19.24 -9.03 -0.05
N PHE A 584 20.34 -8.43 0.39
CA PHE A 584 21.24 -9.01 1.41
C PHE A 584 21.93 -7.99 2.32
N THR A 585 21.96 -6.70 1.92
CA THR A 585 22.72 -5.68 2.65
C THR A 585 21.80 -4.51 2.97
N CYS A 586 22.14 -3.72 3.99
CA CYS A 586 21.44 -2.48 4.31
C CYS A 586 21.77 -1.40 3.27
N LEU A 587 21.27 -1.56 2.06
CA LEU A 587 21.43 -0.68 0.92
C LEU A 587 20.11 -0.66 0.15
N LEU A 588 19.73 0.47 -0.43
CA LEU A 588 18.58 0.52 -1.34
C LEU A 588 18.88 1.47 -2.51
N ALA A 589 18.19 1.24 -3.61
CA ALA A 589 18.17 2.12 -4.77
C ALA A 589 16.81 2.80 -4.88
N SER A 590 16.79 4.10 -5.18
CA SER A 590 15.57 4.85 -5.44
C SER A 590 15.63 5.54 -6.80
N SER A 591 14.46 5.76 -7.38
CA SER A 591 14.28 6.65 -8.53
C SER A 591 12.89 7.26 -8.54
N GLY A 592 12.74 8.33 -9.31
CA GLY A 592 11.54 9.15 -9.33
C GLY A 592 11.23 9.69 -10.72
N ILE A 593 10.83 10.96 -10.77
CA ILE A 593 10.68 11.69 -12.04
C ILE A 593 12.05 12.14 -12.57
N ASP A 594 13.06 12.18 -11.71
CA ASP A 594 14.43 12.45 -12.13
C ASP A 594 15.01 11.33 -13.02
N SER A 595 16.03 11.68 -13.80
CA SER A 595 16.80 10.71 -14.60
C SER A 595 17.91 10.00 -13.82
N ALA A 596 18.14 10.40 -12.57
CA ALA A 596 19.17 9.82 -11.71
C ALA A 596 18.64 8.63 -10.91
N VAL A 597 19.47 7.59 -10.76
CA VAL A 597 19.25 6.52 -9.79
C VAL A 597 20.07 6.82 -8.54
N ARG A 598 19.45 6.85 -7.37
CA ARG A 598 20.14 7.19 -6.12
C ARG A 598 20.39 5.96 -5.26
N ILE A 599 21.60 5.81 -4.75
CA ILE A 599 22.00 4.70 -3.88
C ILE A 599 22.13 5.20 -2.45
N TRP A 600 21.50 4.49 -1.52
CA TRP A 600 21.46 4.84 -0.11
C TRP A 600 22.15 3.76 0.71
N SER A 601 23.04 4.17 1.61
CA SER A 601 23.77 3.28 2.50
C SER A 601 23.99 3.95 3.87
N PRO A 602 24.25 3.16 4.94
CA PRO A 602 24.56 3.71 6.26
C PRO A 602 25.84 4.55 6.23
N LEU A 603 25.71 5.86 6.45
CA LEU A 603 26.82 6.80 6.42
C LEU A 603 27.75 6.63 7.64
N PRO A 604 29.07 6.86 7.50
CA PRO A 604 30.01 6.85 8.62
C PRO A 604 29.55 7.74 9.77
N GLN A 605 29.81 7.32 11.02
CA GLN A 605 29.32 8.01 12.22
C GLN A 605 29.80 9.47 12.33
N GLU A 606 30.97 9.78 11.75
CA GLU A 606 31.53 11.14 11.67
C GLU A 606 30.86 12.01 10.59
N ARG A 607 30.39 11.40 9.48
CA ARG A 607 29.65 12.09 8.40
C ARG A 607 28.19 12.33 8.76
N ALA A 608 27.61 11.55 9.66
CA ALA A 608 26.24 11.76 10.16
C ALA A 608 26.08 13.11 10.90
N VAL A 609 27.19 13.72 11.35
CA VAL A 609 27.20 15.03 12.06
C VAL A 609 27.30 16.22 11.09
N GLN A 610 27.67 15.97 9.82
CA GLN A 610 27.74 16.98 8.76
C GLN A 610 26.81 16.57 7.63
N ASP A 611 25.50 16.73 7.85
CA ASP A 611 24.44 16.54 6.85
C ASP A 611 24.53 17.64 5.76
N ARG A 612 25.64 17.69 5.02
CA ARG A 612 25.88 18.62 3.91
C ARG A 612 25.12 18.23 2.63
N LEU A 613 24.39 17.09 2.64
CA LEU A 613 23.60 16.61 1.51
C LEU A 613 22.08 16.63 1.76
N GLY A 614 21.61 17.16 2.89
CA GLY A 614 20.23 17.62 3.08
C GLY A 614 19.13 16.58 2.88
N GLY A 615 19.43 15.30 3.11
CA GLY A 615 18.55 14.20 2.76
C GLY A 615 17.56 13.80 3.85
N VAL A 616 17.81 14.13 5.13
CA VAL A 616 16.96 13.69 6.24
C VAL A 616 15.88 14.72 6.53
N VAL A 617 14.62 14.28 6.52
CA VAL A 617 13.51 15.12 6.99
C VAL A 617 13.39 14.95 8.50
N HIS A 618 13.79 15.97 9.24
CA HIS A 618 13.78 15.94 10.72
C HIS A 618 12.37 15.96 11.31
N ASP A 619 11.41 16.60 10.63
CA ASP A 619 10.01 16.63 11.04
C ASP A 619 9.15 15.72 10.15
N ALA A 620 9.21 14.42 10.47
CA ALA A 620 8.42 13.41 9.78
C ALA A 620 6.90 13.57 9.98
N GLU A 621 6.47 14.16 11.10
CA GLU A 621 5.05 14.37 11.36
C GLU A 621 4.48 15.46 10.47
N SER A 622 5.18 16.61 10.33
CA SER A 622 4.74 17.67 9.43
C SER A 622 4.71 17.23 7.97
N ALA A 623 5.69 16.41 7.52
CA ALA A 623 5.67 15.80 6.19
C ALA A 623 4.42 14.91 6.01
N ALA A 624 4.13 14.05 6.98
CA ALA A 624 2.95 13.18 6.94
C ALA A 624 1.62 13.96 6.97
N VAL A 625 1.53 15.05 7.73
CA VAL A 625 0.35 15.93 7.76
C VAL A 625 0.17 16.65 6.42
N ALA A 626 1.26 17.15 5.82
CA ALA A 626 1.22 17.77 4.50
C ALA A 626 0.73 16.79 3.43
N ASN A 627 1.24 15.55 3.45
CA ASN A 627 0.78 14.48 2.57
C ASN A 627 -0.69 14.13 2.77
N GLN A 628 -1.17 14.10 4.02
CA GLN A 628 -2.58 13.87 4.30
C GLN A 628 -3.49 14.99 3.74
N ARG A 629 -3.03 16.24 3.77
CA ARG A 629 -3.73 17.39 3.15
C ARG A 629 -3.73 17.26 1.63
N ARG A 630 -2.57 17.01 1.03
CA ARG A 630 -2.41 16.78 -0.42
C ARG A 630 -3.34 15.66 -0.90
N MET A 631 -3.42 14.58 -0.14
CA MET A 631 -4.31 13.45 -0.43
C MET A 631 -5.81 13.79 -0.42
N ASN A 632 -6.21 14.88 0.23
CA ASN A 632 -7.60 15.34 0.35
C ASN A 632 -7.89 16.65 -0.40
N ALA A 633 -6.87 17.22 -1.04
CA ALA A 633 -7.00 18.41 -1.87
C ALA A 633 -7.86 18.12 -3.10
N ASP A 634 -8.64 19.11 -3.54
CA ASP A 634 -9.42 18.96 -4.77
C ASP A 634 -8.51 18.99 -6.03
N PRO A 635 -9.00 18.61 -7.22
CA PRO A 635 -8.17 18.58 -8.42
C PRO A 635 -7.50 19.91 -8.78
N PHE A 636 -8.14 21.05 -8.45
CA PHE A 636 -7.60 22.37 -8.73
C PHE A 636 -6.51 22.74 -7.73
N GLU A 637 -6.72 22.48 -6.45
CA GLU A 637 -5.71 22.61 -5.41
C GLU A 637 -4.50 21.72 -5.69
N MET A 638 -4.74 20.46 -6.08
CA MET A 638 -3.69 19.53 -6.49
C MET A 638 -2.88 20.04 -7.68
N PHE A 639 -3.55 20.61 -8.68
CA PHE A 639 -2.89 21.22 -9.84
C PHE A 639 -1.96 22.38 -9.42
N LEU A 640 -2.43 23.26 -8.53
CA LEU A 640 -1.62 24.37 -8.00
C LEU A 640 -0.41 23.86 -7.20
N MET A 641 -0.62 22.87 -6.32
CA MET A 641 0.46 22.26 -5.54
C MET A 641 1.51 21.59 -6.44
N ASN A 642 1.09 21.00 -7.57
CA ASN A 642 2.00 20.39 -8.54
C ASN A 642 2.81 21.41 -9.36
N MET A 643 2.35 22.67 -9.42
CA MET A 643 3.09 23.76 -10.07
C MET A 643 4.06 24.48 -9.12
N GLY A 644 4.25 23.97 -7.89
CA GLY A 644 5.18 24.55 -6.92
C GLY A 644 4.64 25.77 -6.18
N ALA A 645 3.33 26.07 -6.28
CA ALA A 645 2.70 27.00 -5.35
C ALA A 645 2.68 26.36 -3.96
N THR A 646 3.17 27.07 -2.94
CA THR A 646 2.99 26.58 -1.57
C THR A 646 1.50 26.57 -1.25
N ALA A 647 1.06 25.66 -0.38
CA ALA A 647 -0.34 25.63 0.06
C ALA A 647 -0.79 26.97 0.69
N GLU A 648 0.16 27.82 1.10
CA GLU A 648 -0.05 29.17 1.64
C GLU A 648 -0.16 30.23 0.52
N ASP A 649 0.61 30.11 -0.57
CA ASP A 649 0.54 31.04 -1.72
C ASP A 649 -0.76 30.90 -2.52
N ALA A 650 -1.42 29.74 -2.44
CA ALA A 650 -2.69 29.49 -3.12
C ALA A 650 -3.90 30.20 -2.48
N MET A 651 -3.75 30.86 -1.32
CA MET A 651 -4.85 31.57 -0.65
C MET A 651 -4.43 32.91 -0.02
N PRO A 652 -4.84 34.06 -0.57
CA PRO A 652 -5.14 35.22 0.27
C PRO A 652 -6.48 34.94 0.97
N ASP A 653 -6.43 34.71 2.28
CA ASP A 653 -7.51 34.77 3.27
C ASP A 653 -8.96 34.87 2.70
N ILE A 654 -9.46 33.78 2.11
CA ILE A 654 -10.89 33.60 1.83
C ILE A 654 -11.37 32.46 2.72
N THR A 655 -12.09 32.84 3.77
CA THR A 655 -12.82 31.98 4.68
C THR A 655 -13.73 31.01 3.93
N VAL A 656 -13.20 29.86 3.51
CA VAL A 656 -14.01 28.70 3.17
C VAL A 656 -14.51 28.15 4.50
N ARG A 657 -15.82 28.24 4.71
CA ARG A 657 -16.53 27.58 5.80
C ARG A 657 -16.15 26.10 5.82
N ALA A 658 -15.21 25.74 6.69
CA ALA A 658 -15.17 24.42 7.26
C ALA A 658 -16.59 24.11 7.74
N ARG A 659 -17.19 23.02 7.27
CA ARG A 659 -18.31 22.42 8.00
C ARG A 659 -17.76 22.11 9.39
N ARG A 660 -18.05 22.99 10.35
CA ARG A 660 -17.84 22.76 11.77
C ARG A 660 -18.44 21.38 12.07
N PRO A 661 -17.67 20.39 12.54
CA PRO A 661 -18.27 19.41 13.42
C PRO A 661 -18.81 20.20 14.62
N ALA A 662 -20.04 19.90 15.05
CA ALA A 662 -20.61 20.51 16.24
C ALA A 662 -19.57 20.46 17.36
N ALA A 663 -19.19 21.64 17.86
CA ALA A 663 -18.32 21.75 19.01
C ALA A 663 -19.00 21.01 20.17
N SER A 664 -18.35 19.98 20.68
CA SER A 664 -18.61 19.48 22.02
C SER A 664 -18.25 20.61 23.00
N PRO A 665 -19.11 20.95 23.98
CA PRO A 665 -18.69 21.83 25.05
C PRO A 665 -17.56 21.15 25.84
N ASP A 666 -16.43 21.82 25.96
CA ASP A 666 -15.45 21.54 27.02
C ASP A 666 -16.13 21.79 28.37
N GLU A 667 -16.14 20.81 29.28
CA GLU A 667 -15.97 21.02 30.73
C GLU A 667 -15.43 19.72 31.37
N ASP A 668 -14.11 19.68 31.56
CA ASP A 668 -13.45 18.90 32.64
C ASP A 668 -13.38 19.83 33.87
N GLN A 669 -14.46 19.99 34.63
CA GLN A 669 -14.44 20.49 36.01
C GLN A 669 -15.65 19.95 36.78
N GLU A 670 -15.41 19.04 37.74
CA GLU A 670 -16.15 18.88 39.01
C GLU A 670 -15.37 17.85 39.85
N GLU A 671 -14.51 18.34 40.74
CA GLU A 671 -14.70 18.36 42.20
C GLU A 671 -14.46 17.01 42.88
N ASP A 672 -13.19 16.77 43.25
CA ASP A 672 -12.82 15.89 44.34
C ASP A 672 -12.69 16.74 45.61
N SER A 673 -13.78 16.81 46.39
CA SER A 673 -13.82 17.53 47.67
C SER A 673 -14.03 16.56 48.83
N ARG A 674 -12.94 16.12 49.47
CA ARG A 674 -12.90 15.69 50.88
C ARG A 674 -11.48 15.45 51.39
N ALA A 675 -10.85 16.50 51.92
CA ALA A 675 -10.00 16.42 53.11
C ALA A 675 -9.63 17.84 53.58
N ALA A 676 -10.35 18.33 54.59
CA ALA A 676 -9.98 19.53 55.34
C ALA A 676 -8.83 19.21 56.29
N ILE A 677 -7.70 19.93 56.21
CA ILE A 677 -6.84 20.22 57.37
C ILE A 677 -6.30 21.65 57.23
N GLN A 678 -6.67 22.49 58.21
CA GLN A 678 -6.12 23.80 58.49
C GLN A 678 -4.62 23.73 58.81
N CYS A 679 -3.82 24.66 58.30
CA CYS A 679 -2.93 25.43 59.17
C CYS A 679 -2.50 26.76 58.55
N ARG A 680 -2.52 27.78 59.41
CA ARG A 680 -2.13 29.18 59.19
C ARG A 680 -0.60 29.35 59.18
N GLN A 681 -0.23 30.59 58.85
CA GLN A 681 1.03 31.32 59.09
C GLN A 681 2.06 31.10 57.99
N SER A 682 2.63 32.13 57.37
CA SER A 682 2.85 33.54 57.76
C SER A 682 2.84 34.46 56.55
#